data_AF-A0A1S3XL19-F1
#
_entry.id   AF-A0A1S3XL19-F1
#
_cell.length_a   1.000
_cell.length_b   1.000
_cell.length_c   1.000
_cell.angle_alpha   90.00
_cell.angle_beta   90.00
_cell.angle_gamma   90.00
#
_symmetry.space_group_name_H-M   'P 1'
#
loop_
_entity.id
_entity.type
_entity.pdbx_description
1 polymer ?
#
loop_
_entity_poly.entity_id
_entity_poly.type
_entity_poly.pdbx_seq_one_letter_code
_entity_poly.pdbx_strand_id
1 'polypeptide(L)'
;MLFRAGVPRHAIIKKFAGEDISTLEDLISVLSKLSRGARVPLEYISYSDRHRKKSVLVTIDRHEWYAPPQLYKRDDSSGLWTVKLALPPESPLLFSGIHPGKQDLSNHTVSSCANEGSPKDNKPQQVSQESMDGVTNMETSCDDVTEGPNSQDDSDAGTKKRRVEENFSAEGSLITDRSLNGHREERFDDSGSLEDAALRDQGAAPAAANASVAERAIEPTLVMFEVHVPSLCMLDGVHSQHFFGTGVIIYHSQNMGLVAVDKNTVAVSVSDIMLSFAAFPIEIPGEVVFLHPVHNFALVAYDPSALGAAAASAVRAAELLPDPALRRGDSVYLVGLSRSLQATSRKSIVTNPSAAVNIGSADCSRYRATNMEVIELDTDFGGTFSGVLTDERGRVQALWGSFSTQLKYGCSSSEDHQFVRGIPIYTLSQVLGKIISSADGPPRLINCLQRPMPRLRILEVELYPTLLSKARSFGLNDTWIQALVKKDPMRRQVLRVKGCFAGSKAENLLEQGDMVLAINKEPVTCFRDIEDACQSLDRSDDSEGRLNLTIFRQGHEIELLVGTDVRDGNGTTRAINWCGSIVQDPHPAVRALGFLPEEGHGVYVARWCHGSPVHRYGLYALQWIVEVNGKPTPTLDAFVDVAKTIEHGEFVRVRTVHLNGKPRVLTLKQDLHYWPTWELRFDPGTAMWRRKTIKALDSGVL
;
A
#
# COMPACT_ATOMS: atom_id res chain seq x y z
N MET A 1 -3.24 12.23 9.86
CA MET A 1 -4.22 13.32 10.02
C MET A 1 -3.73 14.63 9.37
N LEU A 2 -3.06 15.55 10.07
CA LEU A 2 -2.77 16.91 9.54
C LEU A 2 -1.95 16.93 8.24
N PHE A 3 -0.90 16.13 8.14
CA PHE A 3 -0.06 16.04 6.93
C PHE A 3 -0.85 15.59 5.70
N ARG A 4 -1.73 14.58 5.85
CA ARG A 4 -2.67 14.12 4.80
C ARG A 4 -3.54 15.26 4.28
N ALA A 5 -4.05 16.10 5.18
CA ALA A 5 -4.87 17.26 4.84
C ALA A 5 -4.08 18.43 4.23
N GLY A 6 -2.81 18.24 3.87
CA GLY A 6 -1.96 19.29 3.29
C GLY A 6 -1.60 20.42 4.25
N VAL A 7 -1.69 20.20 5.57
CA VAL A 7 -1.23 21.18 6.57
C VAL A 7 0.30 21.11 6.66
N PRO A 8 1.05 22.17 6.30
CA PRO A 8 2.50 22.15 6.31
C PRO A 8 3.06 22.22 7.73
N ARG A 9 4.35 21.89 7.88
CA ARG A 9 5.08 22.15 9.12
C ARG A 9 5.08 23.64 9.43
N HIS A 10 5.11 23.99 10.72
CA HIS A 10 5.07 25.38 11.21
C HIS A 10 3.79 26.15 10.86
N ALA A 11 2.70 25.46 10.50
CA ALA A 11 1.38 26.05 10.38
C ALA A 11 0.79 26.41 11.76
N ILE A 12 0.14 27.57 11.85
CA ILE A 12 -0.61 27.99 13.05
C ILE A 12 -2.08 27.70 12.80
N ILE A 13 -2.66 26.77 13.56
CA ILE A 13 -4.10 26.47 13.54
C ILE A 13 -4.86 27.68 14.10
N LYS A 14 -5.96 28.07 13.46
CA LYS A 14 -6.83 29.20 13.85
C LYS A 14 -8.28 28.81 14.07
N LYS A 15 -8.80 27.85 13.31
CA LYS A 15 -10.11 27.22 13.59
C LYS A 15 -10.02 25.73 13.40
N PHE A 16 -10.81 24.98 14.18
CA PHE A 16 -10.95 23.55 14.02
C PHE A 16 -12.40 23.13 14.33
N ALA A 17 -13.01 22.34 13.44
CA ALA A 17 -14.42 21.96 13.50
C ALA A 17 -15.41 23.16 13.63
N GLY A 18 -14.99 24.36 13.22
CA GLY A 18 -15.78 25.61 13.32
C GLY A 18 -15.51 26.45 14.57
N GLU A 19 -14.89 25.87 15.61
CA GLU A 19 -14.50 26.58 16.83
C GLU A 19 -13.16 27.33 16.62
N ASP A 20 -13.03 28.54 17.17
CA ASP A 20 -11.79 29.33 17.14
C ASP A 20 -10.75 28.75 18.12
N ILE A 21 -9.50 28.62 17.66
CA ILE A 21 -8.40 28.02 18.42
C ILE A 21 -7.39 29.13 18.78
N SER A 22 -7.28 29.43 20.07
CA SER A 22 -6.33 30.43 20.61
C SER A 22 -5.23 29.79 21.46
N THR A 23 -5.55 28.69 22.14
CA THR A 23 -4.67 27.93 23.05
C THR A 23 -4.55 26.47 22.63
N LEU A 24 -3.69 25.70 23.32
CA LEU A 24 -3.59 24.25 23.10
C LEU A 24 -4.78 23.52 23.74
N GLU A 25 -5.29 24.06 24.84
CA GLU A 25 -6.46 23.62 25.58
C GLU A 25 -7.73 23.70 24.73
N ASP A 26 -7.90 24.77 23.94
CA ASP A 26 -9.00 24.89 22.98
C ASP A 26 -8.98 23.73 21.96
N LEU A 27 -7.79 23.43 21.42
CA LEU A 27 -7.61 22.36 20.43
C LEU A 27 -7.91 20.98 21.03
N ILE A 28 -7.47 20.74 22.27
CA ILE A 28 -7.75 19.51 23.03
C ILE A 28 -9.26 19.39 23.29
N SER A 29 -9.92 20.48 23.70
CA SER A 29 -11.37 20.54 23.92
C SER A 29 -12.14 20.16 22.66
N VAL A 30 -11.82 20.76 21.50
CA VAL A 30 -12.45 20.41 20.23
C VAL A 30 -12.19 18.94 19.86
N LEU A 31 -10.92 18.49 19.89
CA LEU A 31 -10.56 17.09 19.59
C LEU A 31 -11.33 16.10 20.47
N SER A 32 -11.57 16.42 21.74
CA SER A 32 -12.25 15.53 22.68
C SER A 32 -13.70 15.23 22.31
N LYS A 33 -14.36 16.11 21.55
CA LYS A 33 -15.76 16.00 21.09
C LYS A 33 -15.91 15.21 19.78
N LEU A 34 -14.83 15.03 19.02
CA LEU A 34 -14.90 14.43 17.69
C LEU A 34 -14.99 12.90 17.74
N SER A 35 -15.62 12.31 16.74
CA SER A 35 -15.65 10.85 16.54
C SER A 35 -14.57 10.41 15.55
N ARG A 36 -14.21 9.13 15.62
CA ARG A 36 -13.31 8.47 14.66
C ARG A 36 -13.88 8.53 13.25
N GLY A 37 -13.03 8.79 12.26
CA GLY A 37 -13.43 8.97 10.86
C GLY A 37 -14.19 10.27 10.55
N ALA A 38 -14.47 11.13 11.53
CA ALA A 38 -15.12 12.42 11.28
C ALA A 38 -14.27 13.30 10.32
N ARG A 39 -14.92 13.94 9.34
CA ARG A 39 -14.28 14.92 8.46
C ARG A 39 -14.67 16.32 8.92
N VAL A 40 -13.69 17.10 9.36
CA VAL A 40 -13.92 18.45 9.92
C VAL A 40 -13.06 19.51 9.23
N PRO A 41 -13.56 20.74 9.06
CA PRO A 41 -12.75 21.83 8.53
C PRO A 41 -11.69 22.29 9.55
N LEU A 42 -10.50 22.59 9.05
CA LEU A 42 -9.42 23.23 9.78
C LEU A 42 -8.96 24.47 9.02
N GLU A 43 -8.93 25.63 9.68
CA GLU A 43 -8.28 26.84 9.18
C GLU A 43 -6.89 26.96 9.79
N TYR A 44 -5.88 27.20 8.96
CA TYR A 44 -4.52 27.50 9.40
C TYR A 44 -3.92 28.69 8.65
N ILE A 45 -2.81 29.19 9.18
CA ILE A 45 -1.96 30.21 8.57
C ILE A 45 -0.55 29.63 8.45
N SER A 46 0.14 29.86 7.33
CA SER A 46 1.54 29.43 7.15
C SER A 46 2.49 30.49 7.68
N TYR A 47 3.64 30.10 8.24
CA TYR A 47 4.69 31.06 8.64
C TYR A 47 5.19 31.93 7.46
N SER A 48 5.16 31.37 6.25
CA SER A 48 5.54 32.03 4.98
C SER A 48 4.43 32.91 4.39
N ASP A 49 3.17 32.71 4.78
CA ASP A 49 2.00 33.38 4.22
C ASP A 49 1.05 33.71 5.37
N ARG A 50 1.45 34.72 6.16
CA ARG A 50 0.85 35.02 7.47
C ARG A 50 -0.48 35.76 7.39
N HIS A 51 -0.79 36.35 6.25
CA HIS A 51 -1.97 37.18 6.04
C HIS A 51 -3.13 36.39 5.41
N ARG A 52 -2.85 35.24 4.79
CA ARG A 52 -3.86 34.38 4.16
C ARG A 52 -4.19 33.18 5.06
N LYS A 53 -5.43 33.13 5.53
CA LYS A 53 -6.02 31.91 6.06
C LYS A 53 -6.20 30.89 4.93
N LYS A 54 -5.86 29.62 5.20
CA LYS A 54 -6.06 28.47 4.32
C LYS A 54 -6.97 27.48 5.05
N SER A 55 -7.97 26.95 4.35
CA SER A 55 -8.92 25.97 4.87
C SER A 55 -8.69 24.62 4.21
N VAL A 56 -8.72 23.55 5.01
CA VAL A 56 -8.59 22.16 4.55
C VAL A 56 -9.57 21.27 5.31
N LEU A 57 -9.99 20.15 4.71
CA LEU A 57 -10.76 19.11 5.39
C LEU A 57 -9.82 18.10 6.02
N VAL A 58 -10.04 17.80 7.29
CA VAL A 58 -9.21 16.88 8.06
C VAL A 58 -10.05 15.70 8.51
N THR A 59 -9.65 14.50 8.10
CA THR A 59 -10.25 13.24 8.56
C THR A 59 -9.56 12.79 9.85
N ILE A 60 -10.32 12.63 10.93
CA ILE A 60 -9.88 12.01 12.18
C ILE A 60 -9.60 10.52 11.94
N ASP A 61 -8.59 9.96 12.62
CA ASP A 61 -8.24 8.53 12.45
C ASP A 61 -9.49 7.64 12.62
N ARG A 62 -9.79 6.84 11.60
CA ARG A 62 -10.87 5.84 11.63
C ARG A 62 -10.42 4.60 12.41
N HIS A 63 -9.13 4.32 12.39
CA HIS A 63 -8.49 3.17 13.04
C HIS A 63 -7.80 3.63 14.33
N GLU A 64 -6.93 2.77 14.88
CA GLU A 64 -6.04 3.09 16.00
C GLU A 64 -4.59 3.00 15.53
N TRP A 65 -4.21 3.67 14.46
CA TRP A 65 -2.81 3.62 13.99
C TRP A 65 -1.89 4.43 14.92
N TYR A 66 -2.37 5.60 15.32
CA TYR A 66 -1.66 6.51 16.20
C TYR A 66 -1.97 6.19 17.67
N ALA A 67 -1.07 6.59 18.57
CA ALA A 67 -1.43 6.68 19.98
C ALA A 67 -2.52 7.75 20.16
N PRO A 68 -3.38 7.65 21.20
CA PRO A 68 -4.25 8.74 21.61
C PRO A 68 -3.47 10.06 21.77
N PRO A 69 -4.10 11.23 21.55
CA PRO A 69 -3.42 12.52 21.69
C PRO A 69 -2.74 12.68 23.06
N GLN A 70 -1.48 13.09 23.02
CA GLN A 70 -0.60 13.22 24.19
C GLN A 70 -0.12 14.67 24.32
N LEU A 71 -0.06 15.15 25.56
CA LEU A 71 0.55 16.41 25.94
C LEU A 71 1.95 16.15 26.48
N TYR A 72 2.96 16.82 25.90
CA TYR A 72 4.35 16.74 26.33
C TYR A 72 4.70 18.03 27.07
N LYS A 73 5.12 17.92 28.34
CA LYS A 73 5.58 19.06 29.14
C LYS A 73 6.99 18.79 29.65
N ARG A 74 7.93 19.69 29.32
CA ARG A 74 9.27 19.66 29.89
C ARG A 74 9.17 19.84 31.41
N ASP A 75 9.78 18.92 32.14
CA ASP A 75 10.15 19.11 33.52
C ASP A 75 11.59 19.63 33.53
N ASP A 76 11.76 20.89 33.91
CA ASP A 76 13.07 21.55 33.92
C ASP A 76 14.00 21.00 35.04
N SER A 77 13.46 20.26 36.01
CA SER A 77 14.27 19.66 37.09
C SER A 77 14.98 18.37 36.66
N SER A 78 14.30 17.49 35.93
CA SER A 78 14.93 16.30 35.30
C SER A 78 15.50 16.56 33.91
N GLY A 79 15.09 17.65 33.26
CA GLY A 79 15.39 17.95 31.85
C GLY A 79 14.60 17.10 30.85
N LEU A 80 13.70 16.21 31.31
CA LEU A 80 12.92 15.30 30.47
C LEU A 80 11.57 15.91 30.07
N TRP A 81 11.02 15.45 28.94
CA TRP A 81 9.65 15.77 28.57
C TRP A 81 8.69 14.72 29.11
N THR A 82 7.94 15.08 30.14
CA THR A 82 6.89 14.23 30.72
C THR A 82 5.69 14.15 29.79
N VAL A 83 5.09 12.97 29.68
CA VAL A 83 3.96 12.70 28.78
C VAL A 83 2.69 12.49 29.61
N LYS A 84 1.61 13.17 29.25
CA LYS A 84 0.26 12.93 29.79
C LYS A 84 -0.74 12.70 28.66
N LEU A 85 -1.79 11.92 28.92
CA LEU A 85 -2.91 11.82 27.98
C LEU A 85 -3.58 13.20 27.89
N ALA A 86 -3.83 13.69 26.66
CA ALA A 86 -4.44 15.00 26.46
C ALA A 86 -5.97 14.95 26.54
N LEU A 87 -6.59 13.83 26.12
CA LEU A 87 -8.04 13.68 26.10
C LEU A 87 -8.59 13.16 27.44
N PRO A 88 -9.78 13.61 27.88
CA PRO A 88 -10.46 13.01 29.02
C PRO A 88 -10.90 11.57 28.70
N PRO A 89 -11.00 10.66 29.70
CA PRO A 89 -11.36 9.25 29.48
C PRO A 89 -12.68 9.03 28.73
N GLU A 90 -13.61 9.97 28.86
CA GLU A 90 -14.96 9.93 28.25
C GLU A 90 -14.98 10.35 26.77
N SER A 91 -13.85 10.71 26.16
CA SER A 91 -13.82 11.13 24.75
C SER A 91 -14.20 9.99 23.79
N PRO A 92 -15.05 10.23 22.77
CA PRO A 92 -15.38 9.24 21.74
C PRO A 92 -14.18 8.72 20.94
N LEU A 93 -13.04 9.43 20.97
CA LEU A 93 -11.79 8.96 20.38
C LEU A 93 -11.12 7.84 21.19
N LEU A 94 -11.39 7.75 22.50
CA LEU A 94 -10.84 6.71 23.38
C LEU A 94 -11.72 5.47 23.45
N PHE A 95 -13.03 5.60 23.25
CA PHE A 95 -13.95 4.45 23.22
C PHE A 95 -13.80 3.61 21.95
N SER A 96 -13.55 2.31 22.10
CA SER A 96 -13.71 1.32 21.03
C SER A 96 -15.18 0.89 20.95
N GLY A 97 -15.98 1.59 20.14
CA GLY A 97 -17.41 1.34 20.06
C GLY A 97 -17.78 -0.05 19.51
N ILE A 98 -18.47 -0.85 20.32
CA ILE A 98 -19.29 -1.99 19.86
C ILE A 98 -20.63 -1.92 20.59
N HIS A 99 -21.71 -1.69 19.83
CA HIS A 99 -23.08 -1.94 20.27
C HIS A 99 -23.86 -2.65 19.15
N PRO A 100 -24.20 -3.94 19.31
CA PRO A 100 -25.42 -4.49 18.74
C PRO A 100 -26.63 -3.85 19.43
N GLY A 101 -27.80 -3.90 18.78
CA GLY A 101 -28.98 -3.13 19.16
C GLY A 101 -29.53 -3.37 20.58
N LYS A 102 -30.27 -2.36 21.07
CA LYS A 102 -30.95 -2.30 22.37
C LYS A 102 -31.80 -3.53 22.69
N GLN A 103 -31.84 -3.90 23.97
CA GLN A 103 -33.09 -4.25 24.65
C GLN A 103 -33.17 -3.49 25.98
N ASP A 104 -34.37 -3.01 26.30
CA ASP A 104 -34.67 -2.32 27.55
C ASP A 104 -34.63 -3.29 28.74
N LEU A 105 -34.24 -2.79 29.92
CA LEU A 105 -34.90 -3.12 31.19
C LEU A 105 -34.54 -2.07 32.25
N SER A 106 -35.56 -1.62 32.96
CA SER A 106 -35.51 -0.49 33.89
C SER A 106 -35.24 -0.93 35.33
N ASN A 107 -34.65 0.00 36.10
CA ASN A 107 -34.68 0.12 37.56
C ASN A 107 -34.27 -1.11 38.42
N HIS A 108 -33.28 -0.93 39.29
CA HIS A 108 -33.59 -0.73 40.73
C HIS A 108 -32.38 -0.21 41.54
N THR A 109 -32.67 0.76 42.40
CA THR A 109 -31.78 1.38 43.39
C THR A 109 -31.49 0.46 44.59
N VAL A 110 -30.24 0.39 45.08
CA VAL A 110 -29.88 0.26 46.52
C VAL A 110 -28.54 0.96 46.79
N SER A 111 -28.37 1.51 47.99
CA SER A 111 -27.22 2.28 48.50
C SER A 111 -26.53 1.60 49.67
N SER A 112 -25.18 1.68 49.74
CA SER A 112 -24.33 1.77 50.96
C SER A 112 -22.86 1.85 50.52
N CYS A 113 -21.95 2.74 50.96
CA CYS A 113 -21.62 3.42 52.23
C CYS A 113 -20.59 2.70 53.11
N ALA A 114 -19.50 3.45 53.44
CA ALA A 114 -18.44 3.20 54.43
C ALA A 114 -17.37 2.13 54.06
N ASN A 115 -16.10 2.21 54.52
CA ASN A 115 -15.50 3.17 55.46
C ASN A 115 -13.99 3.45 55.24
N GLU A 116 -13.46 4.39 56.04
CA GLU A 116 -12.12 4.98 56.04
C GLU A 116 -10.95 4.05 56.43
N GLY A 117 -9.71 4.50 56.16
CA GLY A 117 -8.50 3.91 56.74
C GLY A 117 -7.16 4.51 56.25
N SER A 118 -6.77 5.70 56.77
CA SER A 118 -5.38 6.17 56.72
C SER A 118 -4.69 5.93 58.08
N PRO A 119 -3.35 5.91 58.16
CA PRO A 119 -2.69 7.12 58.69
C PRO A 119 -1.23 7.41 58.26
N LYS A 120 -0.91 8.72 58.19
CA LYS A 120 0.29 9.41 58.77
C LYS A 120 1.72 8.97 58.36
N ASP A 121 2.46 9.83 57.67
CA ASP A 121 3.32 10.93 58.18
C ASP A 121 4.78 10.48 58.45
N ASN A 122 5.75 11.12 57.77
CA ASN A 122 6.79 11.91 58.45
C ASN A 122 7.68 12.69 57.46
N LYS A 123 7.69 14.01 57.66
CA LYS A 123 8.74 14.97 57.25
C LYS A 123 10.02 14.71 58.10
N PRO A 124 11.23 15.24 57.79
CA PRO A 124 11.42 16.67 57.46
C PRO A 124 12.62 17.10 56.57
N GLN A 125 12.60 18.39 56.20
CA GLN A 125 13.66 19.44 56.20
C GLN A 125 15.15 19.11 55.88
N GLN A 126 16.00 20.02 55.37
CA GLN A 126 15.95 21.38 54.78
C GLN A 126 17.43 21.80 54.51
N VAL A 127 17.69 23.02 54.02
CA VAL A 127 18.99 23.76 54.04
C VAL A 127 19.93 23.43 52.85
N SER A 128 19.92 24.22 51.76
CA SER A 128 20.81 25.38 51.44
C SER A 128 22.14 24.97 50.77
N GLN A 129 22.84 25.74 49.92
CA GLN A 129 22.66 27.08 49.31
C GLN A 129 23.55 27.17 48.03
N GLU A 130 23.30 28.17 47.16
CA GLU A 130 24.28 28.86 46.30
C GLU A 130 25.13 28.05 45.27
N SER A 131 24.93 28.16 43.94
CA SER A 131 25.16 29.29 43.01
C SER A 131 26.58 29.38 42.42
N MET A 132 26.71 29.32 41.10
CA MET A 132 27.26 30.43 40.28
C MET A 132 27.13 30.15 38.76
N ASP A 133 27.16 31.26 38.00
CA ASP A 133 26.91 31.37 36.56
C ASP A 133 27.87 30.62 35.62
N GLY A 134 27.42 30.45 34.37
CA GLY A 134 28.22 29.94 33.26
C GLY A 134 27.50 29.94 31.91
N VAL A 135 26.90 31.06 31.50
CA VAL A 135 26.23 31.19 30.19
C VAL A 135 27.23 31.41 29.06
N THR A 136 27.18 30.55 28.04
CA THR A 136 27.57 30.92 26.66
C THR A 136 26.63 30.24 25.65
N ASN A 137 25.90 31.05 24.90
CA ASN A 137 25.14 30.60 23.73
C ASN A 137 26.11 30.31 22.57
N MET A 138 25.82 29.29 21.76
CA MET A 138 26.18 29.34 20.34
C MET A 138 25.20 28.52 19.50
N GLU A 139 24.42 29.21 18.67
CA GLU A 139 23.73 28.62 17.54
C GLU A 139 24.76 28.41 16.41
N THR A 140 24.75 27.25 15.75
CA THR A 140 25.18 27.14 14.35
C THR A 140 24.42 26.00 13.66
N SER A 141 23.66 26.36 12.63
CA SER A 141 23.36 25.49 11.50
C SER A 141 24.65 25.07 10.79
N CYS A 142 24.68 23.91 10.15
CA CYS A 142 25.53 23.68 8.98
C CYS A 142 24.94 22.61 8.05
N ASP A 143 24.83 22.96 6.77
CA ASP A 143 24.61 22.03 5.67
C ASP A 143 25.90 21.25 5.34
N ASP A 144 25.74 20.16 4.57
CA ASP A 144 26.80 19.24 4.15
C ASP A 144 27.83 19.90 3.19
N VAL A 145 29.11 19.85 3.54
CA VAL A 145 30.25 19.92 2.60
C VAL A 145 31.40 19.07 3.16
N THR A 146 31.97 18.19 2.33
CA THR A 146 33.17 17.39 2.67
C THR A 146 34.20 17.39 1.53
N GLU A 147 35.46 17.70 1.82
CA GLU A 147 36.60 17.39 0.92
C GLU A 147 37.84 16.85 1.68
N GLY A 148 38.25 15.63 1.29
CA GLY A 148 39.64 15.20 1.03
C GLY A 148 40.70 15.13 2.16
N PRO A 149 41.96 14.73 1.83
CA PRO A 149 42.41 14.18 0.53
C PRO A 149 43.45 13.02 0.58
N ASN A 150 43.89 12.60 -0.62
CA ASN A 150 45.18 11.97 -1.01
C ASN A 150 45.43 10.44 -0.91
N SER A 151 45.57 9.81 -2.09
CA SER A 151 46.87 9.25 -2.56
C SER A 151 46.90 9.12 -4.10
N GLN A 152 48.04 9.41 -4.72
CA GLN A 152 48.27 9.35 -6.18
C GLN A 152 48.31 7.91 -6.72
N ASP A 153 47.93 7.72 -7.99
CA ASP A 153 48.88 7.14 -8.99
C ASP A 153 48.49 7.56 -10.43
N ASP A 154 49.48 7.65 -11.32
CA ASP A 154 49.34 8.19 -12.68
C ASP A 154 49.04 7.12 -13.74
N SER A 155 48.14 7.41 -14.69
CA SER A 155 48.34 7.01 -16.09
C SER A 155 47.50 7.85 -17.07
N ASP A 156 48.11 8.16 -18.22
CA ASP A 156 47.68 9.20 -19.16
C ASP A 156 47.00 8.61 -20.42
N ALA A 157 45.84 9.16 -20.82
CA ALA A 157 45.36 9.17 -22.22
C ALA A 157 44.06 9.96 -22.44
N GLY A 158 44.07 10.91 -23.39
CA GLY A 158 43.10 10.78 -24.50
C GLY A 158 41.84 11.66 -24.56
N THR A 159 41.84 12.87 -24.00
CA THR A 159 41.11 14.07 -24.50
C THR A 159 39.86 13.91 -25.40
N LYS A 160 38.68 14.37 -24.93
CA LYS A 160 37.82 15.30 -25.70
C LYS A 160 36.79 16.04 -24.85
N LYS A 161 36.98 17.35 -24.71
CA LYS A 161 36.08 18.29 -24.01
C LYS A 161 34.85 18.64 -24.88
N ARG A 162 33.68 18.79 -24.25
CA ARG A 162 32.85 19.99 -24.48
C ARG A 162 32.04 20.34 -23.22
N ARG A 163 31.87 21.63 -22.98
CA ARG A 163 31.31 22.20 -21.74
C ARG A 163 29.81 21.96 -21.62
N VAL A 164 29.37 21.71 -20.40
CA VAL A 164 28.03 22.06 -19.91
C VAL A 164 28.15 23.43 -19.27
N GLU A 165 27.21 24.33 -19.54
CA GLU A 165 26.97 25.53 -18.74
C GLU A 165 25.74 25.26 -17.87
N GLU A 166 25.93 25.38 -16.56
CA GLU A 166 24.84 25.33 -15.59
C GLU A 166 24.07 26.65 -15.62
N ASN A 167 22.74 26.58 -15.51
CA ASN A 167 21.94 27.69 -15.02
C ASN A 167 20.73 27.14 -14.27
N PHE A 168 20.69 27.38 -12.95
CA PHE A 168 19.50 27.23 -12.15
C PHE A 168 18.49 28.32 -12.52
N SER A 169 17.20 27.98 -12.58
CA SER A 169 16.13 28.97 -12.43
C SER A 169 14.96 28.36 -11.67
N ALA A 170 14.53 29.06 -10.63
CA ALA A 170 13.23 28.85 -10.01
C ALA A 170 12.15 29.63 -10.79
N GLU A 171 10.95 29.68 -10.20
CA GLU A 171 9.74 30.39 -10.66
C GLU A 171 9.02 29.75 -11.87
N GLY A 172 7.69 29.81 -11.99
CA GLY A 172 6.71 30.43 -11.08
C GLY A 172 5.91 31.58 -11.70
N SER A 173 5.22 31.35 -12.83
CA SER A 173 4.19 32.25 -13.37
C SER A 173 3.23 31.42 -14.23
N LEU A 174 1.90 31.43 -14.03
CA LEU A 174 0.98 32.50 -14.42
C LEU A 174 1.30 33.09 -15.79
N ILE A 175 0.59 32.62 -16.83
CA ILE A 175 0.53 33.30 -18.12
C ILE A 175 -0.92 33.66 -18.39
N THR A 176 -1.19 34.96 -18.34
CA THR A 176 -2.41 35.60 -18.84
C THR A 176 -2.36 35.75 -20.35
N ASP A 177 -3.53 35.75 -20.99
CA ASP A 177 -3.69 36.14 -22.40
C ASP A 177 -3.00 37.47 -22.74
N ARG A 178 -2.36 37.50 -23.91
CA ARG A 178 -2.53 38.60 -24.88
C ARG A 178 -2.00 38.22 -26.26
N SER A 179 -2.88 38.34 -27.26
CA SER A 179 -2.54 38.26 -28.68
C SER A 179 -1.90 39.55 -29.18
N LEU A 180 -1.02 39.46 -30.18
CA LEU A 180 -0.80 40.52 -31.18
C LEU A 180 -0.52 39.93 -32.57
N ASN A 181 -1.08 40.59 -33.59
CA ASN A 181 -1.14 40.21 -35.01
C ASN A 181 0.22 40.20 -35.74
N GLY A 182 0.24 39.61 -36.95
CA GLY A 182 1.25 39.97 -37.96
C GLY A 182 1.23 39.25 -39.32
N HIS A 183 0.24 39.51 -40.18
CA HIS A 183 0.17 39.15 -41.62
C HIS A 183 0.10 37.64 -41.98
N ARG A 184 -0.48 37.22 -43.12
CA ARG A 184 -0.75 37.91 -44.40
C ARG A 184 -2.07 37.42 -45.04
N GLU A 185 -2.79 38.33 -45.70
CA GLU A 185 -4.05 38.06 -46.41
C GLU A 185 -3.84 37.43 -47.81
N GLU A 186 -4.82 36.67 -48.31
CA GLU A 186 -5.40 36.87 -49.65
C GLU A 186 -6.78 36.18 -49.77
N ARG A 187 -7.76 37.01 -50.14
CA ARG A 187 -9.18 36.89 -50.51
C ARG A 187 -9.49 35.71 -51.47
N PHE A 188 -10.72 35.25 -51.74
CA PHE A 188 -12.11 35.76 -51.66
C PHE A 188 -13.05 34.57 -51.22
N ASP A 189 -14.39 34.62 -51.13
CA ASP A 189 -15.44 35.60 -51.48
C ASP A 189 -16.69 35.49 -50.55
N ASP A 190 -17.79 36.19 -50.85
CA ASP A 190 -19.03 36.27 -50.03
C ASP A 190 -20.32 35.79 -50.76
N SER A 191 -21.33 35.31 -50.03
CA SER A 191 -22.76 35.32 -50.44
C SER A 191 -23.72 34.88 -49.31
N GLY A 192 -24.48 35.86 -48.79
CA GLY A 192 -25.45 35.74 -47.70
C GLY A 192 -26.60 34.73 -47.86
N SER A 193 -27.39 34.51 -46.81
CA SER A 193 -28.33 35.53 -46.31
C SER A 193 -28.90 35.17 -44.93
N LEU A 194 -29.35 36.20 -44.20
CA LEU A 194 -30.11 36.08 -42.94
C LEU A 194 -31.60 36.23 -43.24
N GLU A 195 -32.43 35.29 -42.79
CA GLU A 195 -33.80 35.60 -42.32
C GLU A 195 -34.14 34.75 -41.09
N ASP A 196 -34.87 35.40 -40.18
CA ASP A 196 -35.23 34.93 -38.84
C ASP A 196 -36.50 34.06 -38.86
N ALA A 197 -36.53 33.00 -38.07
CA ALA A 197 -37.78 32.30 -37.74
C ALA A 197 -37.67 31.62 -36.36
N ALA A 198 -37.79 32.42 -35.30
CA ALA A 198 -37.80 31.92 -33.94
C ALA A 198 -39.05 31.06 -33.64
N LEU A 199 -38.85 29.76 -33.43
CA LEU A 199 -39.75 28.92 -32.66
C LEU A 199 -39.00 28.34 -31.46
N ARG A 200 -39.50 28.67 -30.26
CA ARG A 200 -39.03 28.06 -29.01
C ARG A 200 -39.39 26.59 -29.02
N ASP A 201 -38.41 25.73 -28.80
CA ASP A 201 -38.65 24.44 -28.17
C ASP A 201 -37.56 24.13 -27.12
N GLN A 202 -37.91 23.29 -26.16
CA GLN A 202 -37.11 22.98 -24.98
C GLN A 202 -36.11 21.88 -25.31
N GLY A 203 -34.81 22.05 -24.99
CA GLY A 203 -33.79 21.06 -25.31
C GLY A 203 -32.53 21.19 -24.46
N ALA A 204 -31.97 20.06 -24.04
CA ALA A 204 -30.81 19.98 -23.15
C ALA A 204 -29.48 20.30 -23.85
N ALA A 205 -28.44 20.56 -23.04
CA ALA A 205 -27.14 21.07 -23.47
C ALA A 205 -26.34 20.14 -24.42
N PRO A 206 -25.55 20.70 -25.36
CA PRO A 206 -24.82 19.94 -26.39
C PRO A 206 -23.49 19.31 -25.90
N ALA A 207 -23.34 19.02 -24.60
CA ALA A 207 -22.11 18.43 -24.05
C ALA A 207 -21.99 16.91 -24.35
N ALA A 208 -23.12 16.21 -24.53
CA ALA A 208 -23.16 14.77 -24.73
C ALA A 208 -22.88 14.29 -26.18
N ALA A 209 -22.34 15.16 -27.05
CA ALA A 209 -22.13 14.84 -28.46
C ALA A 209 -20.86 14.00 -28.72
N ASN A 210 -19.78 14.24 -27.97
CA ASN A 210 -18.44 13.74 -28.33
C ASN A 210 -17.97 12.50 -27.55
N ALA A 211 -18.63 12.14 -26.44
CA ALA A 211 -18.27 10.99 -25.61
C ALA A 211 -18.58 9.66 -26.31
N SER A 212 -17.66 8.69 -26.30
CA SER A 212 -17.89 7.36 -26.90
C SER A 212 -18.96 6.57 -26.12
N VAL A 213 -19.52 5.51 -26.73
CA VAL A 213 -20.51 4.64 -26.05
C VAL A 213 -19.89 3.96 -24.84
N ALA A 214 -18.66 3.45 -24.97
CA ALA A 214 -17.88 2.88 -23.88
C ALA A 214 -17.63 3.88 -22.74
N GLU A 215 -17.33 5.14 -23.06
CA GLU A 215 -17.12 6.20 -22.06
C GLU A 215 -18.37 6.40 -21.19
N ARG A 216 -19.54 6.60 -21.81
CA ARG A 216 -20.82 6.82 -21.09
C ARG A 216 -21.29 5.61 -20.29
N ALA A 217 -20.94 4.40 -20.73
CA ALA A 217 -21.26 3.16 -20.03
C ALA A 217 -20.37 2.96 -18.79
N ILE A 218 -19.09 3.35 -18.87
CA ILE A 218 -18.07 3.12 -17.84
C ILE A 218 -17.93 4.28 -16.85
N GLU A 219 -18.15 5.53 -17.25
CA GLU A 219 -18.14 6.71 -16.37
C GLU A 219 -18.86 6.49 -15.03
N PRO A 220 -20.11 5.96 -14.96
CA PRO A 220 -20.81 5.74 -13.68
C PRO A 220 -20.20 4.62 -12.80
N THR A 221 -19.21 3.90 -13.32
CA THR A 221 -18.51 2.79 -12.65
C THR A 221 -17.09 3.17 -12.18
N LEU A 222 -16.56 4.32 -12.62
CA LEU A 222 -15.19 4.73 -12.31
C LEU A 222 -15.11 5.52 -11.00
N VAL A 223 -14.03 5.29 -10.27
CA VAL A 223 -13.73 5.90 -8.98
C VAL A 223 -12.25 6.28 -8.92
N MET A 224 -11.96 7.52 -8.53
CA MET A 224 -10.60 7.96 -8.24
C MET A 224 -10.24 7.60 -6.80
N PHE A 225 -9.04 7.07 -6.59
CA PHE A 225 -8.50 6.70 -5.30
C PHE A 225 -7.47 7.74 -4.85
N GLU A 226 -7.62 8.24 -3.63
CA GLU A 226 -6.55 8.86 -2.87
C GLU A 226 -6.21 7.95 -1.68
N VAL A 227 -5.02 7.34 -1.72
CA VAL A 227 -4.56 6.36 -0.74
C VAL A 227 -3.44 6.99 0.10
N HIS A 228 -3.61 6.99 1.42
CA HIS A 228 -2.62 7.46 2.38
C HIS A 228 -2.17 6.33 3.32
N VAL A 229 -0.89 5.94 3.24
CA VAL A 229 -0.27 4.96 4.15
C VAL A 229 0.27 5.69 5.39
N PRO A 230 -0.13 5.32 6.63
CA PRO A 230 0.36 5.93 7.86
C PRO A 230 1.89 5.88 7.96
N SER A 231 2.52 7.01 8.29
CA SER A 231 3.98 7.14 8.34
C SER A 231 4.65 6.27 9.41
N LEU A 232 3.92 5.81 10.41
CA LEU A 232 4.37 4.82 11.41
C LEU A 232 4.35 3.38 10.90
N CYS A 233 3.61 3.12 9.82
CA CYS A 233 3.21 1.78 9.37
C CYS A 233 3.43 1.60 7.86
N MET A 234 4.54 2.13 7.35
CA MET A 234 5.04 1.84 5.99
C MET A 234 5.63 0.41 5.97
N LEU A 235 4.73 -0.57 6.06
CA LEU A 235 5.03 -2.01 6.04
C LEU A 235 5.43 -2.47 4.63
N ASP A 236 5.89 -3.72 4.52
CA ASP A 236 6.13 -4.42 3.25
C ASP A 236 7.03 -3.68 2.22
N GLY A 237 7.88 -2.76 2.67
CA GLY A 237 8.78 -1.98 1.80
C GLY A 237 8.09 -0.86 1.00
N VAL A 238 6.91 -0.39 1.45
CA VAL A 238 6.18 0.73 0.82
C VAL A 238 7.06 2.00 0.73
N HIS A 239 7.15 2.55 -0.48
CA HIS A 239 8.11 3.62 -0.84
C HIS A 239 7.53 5.04 -0.73
N SER A 240 6.20 5.20 -0.78
CA SER A 240 5.50 6.49 -0.66
C SER A 240 4.41 6.42 0.40
N GLN A 241 4.06 7.56 0.99
CA GLN A 241 2.89 7.69 1.87
C GLN A 241 1.61 8.01 1.09
N HIS A 242 1.71 8.48 -0.15
CA HIS A 242 0.58 8.90 -0.98
C HIS A 242 0.60 8.16 -2.32
N PHE A 243 -0.55 7.61 -2.70
CA PHE A 243 -0.78 7.01 -4.02
C PHE A 243 -2.11 7.49 -4.59
N PHE A 244 -2.16 7.57 -5.92
CA PHE A 244 -3.35 7.97 -6.69
C PHE A 244 -3.54 6.99 -7.84
N GLY A 245 -4.78 6.62 -8.12
CA GLY A 245 -5.11 5.73 -9.24
C GLY A 245 -6.61 5.67 -9.51
N THR A 246 -6.98 5.18 -10.70
CA THR A 246 -8.38 4.94 -11.07
C THR A 246 -8.73 3.47 -10.80
N GLY A 247 -9.84 3.24 -10.10
CA GLY A 247 -10.45 1.92 -9.96
C GLY A 247 -11.86 1.87 -10.56
N VAL A 248 -12.40 0.65 -10.63
CA VAL A 248 -13.70 0.33 -11.22
C VAL A 248 -14.59 -0.39 -10.22
N ILE A 249 -15.85 0.02 -10.12
CA ILE A 249 -16.86 -0.62 -9.26
C ILE A 249 -17.25 -1.95 -9.90
N ILE A 250 -16.91 -3.05 -9.22
CA ILE A 250 -17.18 -4.42 -9.70
C ILE A 250 -18.42 -5.04 -9.07
N TYR A 251 -18.90 -4.46 -7.97
CA TYR A 251 -20.13 -4.85 -7.29
C TYR A 251 -20.76 -3.65 -6.62
N HIS A 252 -22.08 -3.51 -6.76
CA HIS A 252 -22.87 -2.48 -6.11
C HIS A 252 -24.20 -3.08 -5.66
N SER A 253 -24.55 -2.84 -4.41
CA SER A 253 -25.81 -3.27 -3.78
C SER A 253 -26.20 -2.22 -2.72
N GLN A 254 -27.36 -2.37 -2.09
CA GLN A 254 -27.80 -1.42 -1.05
C GLN A 254 -26.88 -1.38 0.19
N ASN A 255 -26.21 -2.51 0.51
CA ASN A 255 -25.46 -2.67 1.75
C ASN A 255 -23.93 -2.79 1.53
N MET A 256 -23.49 -3.14 0.32
CA MET A 256 -22.09 -3.41 0.01
C MET A 256 -21.73 -2.95 -1.40
N GLY A 257 -20.72 -2.10 -1.52
CA GLY A 257 -20.04 -1.80 -2.78
C GLY A 257 -18.60 -2.33 -2.73
N LEU A 258 -18.11 -2.86 -3.86
CA LEU A 258 -16.73 -3.28 -4.04
C LEU A 258 -16.13 -2.62 -5.28
N VAL A 259 -14.92 -2.11 -5.15
CA VAL A 259 -14.14 -1.44 -6.19
C VAL A 259 -12.82 -2.18 -6.37
N ALA A 260 -12.43 -2.44 -7.60
CA ALA A 260 -11.12 -2.98 -7.94
C ALA A 260 -10.17 -1.88 -8.39
N VAL A 261 -8.92 -1.97 -7.94
CA VAL A 261 -7.84 -1.05 -8.27
C VAL A 261 -6.53 -1.85 -8.37
N ASP A 262 -5.50 -1.30 -9.01
CA ASP A 262 -4.20 -1.96 -9.03
C ASP A 262 -3.53 -1.97 -7.64
N LYS A 263 -2.70 -2.98 -7.40
CA LYS A 263 -2.00 -3.17 -6.13
C LYS A 263 -0.76 -2.27 -6.00
N ASN A 264 -0.36 -1.54 -7.05
CA ASN A 264 0.63 -0.47 -6.92
C ASN A 264 0.02 0.76 -6.21
N THR A 265 -1.25 1.06 -6.47
CA THR A 265 -2.03 2.12 -5.81
C THR A 265 -2.42 1.73 -4.38
N VAL A 266 -2.87 0.49 -4.16
CA VAL A 266 -3.18 -0.04 -2.82
C VAL A 266 -2.23 -1.18 -2.48
N ALA A 267 -1.02 -0.81 -2.03
CA ALA A 267 0.07 -1.75 -1.77
C ALA A 267 -0.09 -2.57 -0.47
N VAL A 268 -0.68 -1.97 0.57
CA VAL A 268 -0.81 -2.57 1.92
C VAL A 268 -2.19 -2.33 2.52
N SER A 269 -2.60 -3.25 3.39
CA SER A 269 -3.88 -3.21 4.13
C SER A 269 -3.90 -2.19 5.27
N VAL A 270 -2.72 -1.66 5.67
CA VAL A 270 -2.62 -0.45 6.51
C VAL A 270 -2.69 0.80 5.63
N SER A 271 -3.87 1.13 5.13
CA SER A 271 -4.06 2.33 4.30
C SER A 271 -5.40 3.03 4.55
N ASP A 272 -5.38 4.36 4.47
CA ASP A 272 -6.55 5.23 4.55
C ASP A 272 -6.95 5.65 3.13
N ILE A 273 -8.14 5.28 2.68
CA ILE A 273 -8.56 5.46 1.30
C ILE A 273 -9.74 6.42 1.23
N MET A 274 -9.63 7.48 0.42
CA MET A 274 -10.79 8.22 -0.08
C MET A 274 -11.11 7.77 -1.50
N LEU A 275 -12.41 7.59 -1.75
CA LEU A 275 -12.98 7.21 -3.03
C LEU A 275 -13.82 8.38 -3.55
N SER A 276 -13.39 9.00 -4.63
CA SER A 276 -14.12 10.08 -5.31
C SER A 276 -14.81 9.52 -6.55
N PHE A 277 -16.14 9.52 -6.56
CA PHE A 277 -16.94 8.89 -7.61
C PHE A 277 -17.01 9.80 -8.86
N ALA A 278 -16.88 9.24 -10.07
CA ALA A 278 -17.06 10.01 -11.29
C ALA A 278 -18.54 10.29 -11.58
N ALA A 279 -19.43 9.32 -11.28
CA ALA A 279 -20.87 9.42 -11.47
C ALA A 279 -21.53 10.62 -10.75
N PHE A 280 -20.96 11.04 -9.63
CA PHE A 280 -21.50 12.07 -8.76
C PHE A 280 -20.37 12.62 -7.87
N PRO A 281 -20.24 13.95 -7.69
CA PRO A 281 -19.12 14.57 -6.95
C PRO A 281 -19.24 14.37 -5.43
N ILE A 282 -18.96 13.15 -4.98
CA ILE A 282 -18.96 12.74 -3.57
C ILE A 282 -17.71 11.92 -3.25
N GLU A 283 -17.23 12.07 -2.02
CA GLU A 283 -16.04 11.39 -1.50
C GLU A 283 -16.42 10.52 -0.30
N ILE A 284 -16.16 9.22 -0.37
CA ILE A 284 -16.50 8.24 0.68
C ILE A 284 -15.22 7.51 1.14
N PRO A 285 -15.04 7.22 2.44
CA PRO A 285 -13.93 6.41 2.91
C PRO A 285 -14.06 4.96 2.43
N GLY A 286 -12.99 4.43 1.83
CA GLY A 286 -12.85 3.03 1.45
C GLY A 286 -12.18 2.18 2.54
N GLU A 287 -12.30 0.86 2.42
CA GLU A 287 -11.59 -0.11 3.28
C GLU A 287 -10.99 -1.25 2.44
N VAL A 288 -9.72 -1.59 2.62
CA VAL A 288 -9.01 -2.63 1.85
C VAL A 288 -9.46 -4.03 2.27
N VAL A 289 -10.37 -4.63 1.49
CA VAL A 289 -10.96 -5.96 1.75
C VAL A 289 -10.04 -7.10 1.33
N PHE A 290 -9.34 -6.96 0.20
CA PHE A 290 -8.54 -8.04 -0.36
C PHE A 290 -7.35 -7.51 -1.16
N LEU A 291 -6.15 -8.03 -0.89
CA LEU A 291 -4.93 -7.82 -1.68
C LEU A 291 -4.59 -9.13 -2.37
N HIS A 292 -4.63 -9.18 -3.70
CA HIS A 292 -4.31 -10.42 -4.39
C HIS A 292 -2.81 -10.78 -4.20
N PRO A 293 -2.46 -12.04 -3.86
CA PRO A 293 -1.07 -12.41 -3.58
C PRO A 293 -0.15 -12.33 -4.80
N VAL A 294 -0.62 -12.81 -5.97
CA VAL A 294 0.15 -12.89 -7.23
C VAL A 294 -0.17 -11.72 -8.18
N HIS A 295 -1.37 -11.73 -8.79
CA HIS A 295 -1.88 -10.67 -9.68
C HIS A 295 -1.90 -9.27 -9.04
N ASN A 296 -1.67 -8.24 -9.86
CA ASN A 296 -1.51 -6.85 -9.43
C ASN A 296 -2.85 -6.11 -9.18
N PHE A 297 -3.73 -6.66 -8.35
CA PHE A 297 -4.98 -5.97 -7.97
C PHE A 297 -5.34 -6.08 -6.48
N ALA A 298 -6.12 -5.10 -6.04
CA ALA A 298 -6.72 -5.01 -4.72
C ALA A 298 -8.23 -4.74 -4.85
N LEU A 299 -9.01 -5.21 -3.87
CA LEU A 299 -10.42 -4.91 -3.72
C LEU A 299 -10.64 -4.05 -2.48
N VAL A 300 -11.38 -2.96 -2.68
CA VAL A 300 -11.70 -1.97 -1.65
C VAL A 300 -13.22 -1.86 -1.53
N ALA A 301 -13.76 -2.01 -0.33
CA ALA A 301 -15.17 -1.81 -0.06
C ALA A 301 -15.49 -0.35 0.28
N TYR A 302 -16.73 0.04 0.02
CA TYR A 302 -17.33 1.29 0.49
C TYR A 302 -18.76 1.04 0.96
N ASP A 303 -19.25 1.94 1.81
CA ASP A 303 -20.63 1.94 2.29
C ASP A 303 -21.54 2.67 1.27
N PRO A 304 -22.48 1.98 0.60
CA PRO A 304 -23.41 2.60 -0.33
C PRO A 304 -24.42 3.53 0.35
N SER A 305 -24.68 3.37 1.66
CA SER A 305 -25.59 4.26 2.39
C SER A 305 -25.03 5.69 2.49
N ALA A 306 -23.69 5.82 2.53
CA ALA A 306 -22.98 7.11 2.54
C ALA A 306 -23.03 7.86 1.18
N LEU A 307 -23.46 7.21 0.09
CA LEU A 307 -23.71 7.90 -1.21
C LEU A 307 -24.94 8.82 -1.14
N GLY A 308 -25.94 8.45 -0.34
CA GLY A 308 -27.27 9.05 -0.41
C GLY A 308 -28.05 8.66 -1.67
N ALA A 309 -29.37 8.88 -1.65
CA ALA A 309 -30.29 8.34 -2.66
C ALA A 309 -30.00 8.80 -4.10
N ALA A 310 -29.55 10.05 -4.28
CA ALA A 310 -29.24 10.59 -5.61
C ALA A 310 -28.04 9.88 -6.24
N ALA A 311 -26.89 9.85 -5.54
CA ALA A 311 -25.68 9.22 -6.07
C ALA A 311 -25.81 7.70 -6.19
N ALA A 312 -26.54 7.04 -5.29
CA ALA A 312 -26.83 5.60 -5.39
C ALA A 312 -27.63 5.21 -6.65
N SER A 313 -28.36 6.13 -7.28
CA SER A 313 -29.04 5.88 -8.56
C SER A 313 -28.17 6.16 -9.81
N ALA A 314 -27.13 6.98 -9.65
CA ALA A 314 -26.16 7.29 -10.70
C ALA A 314 -25.02 6.25 -10.78
N VAL A 315 -24.52 5.81 -9.62
CA VAL A 315 -23.44 4.82 -9.48
C VAL A 315 -23.89 3.45 -9.98
N ARG A 316 -23.02 2.75 -10.72
CA ARG A 316 -23.28 1.40 -11.24
C ARG A 316 -22.07 0.49 -11.08
N ALA A 317 -22.30 -0.81 -11.02
CA ALA A 317 -21.25 -1.81 -11.19
C ALA A 317 -21.00 -2.05 -12.69
N ALA A 318 -19.73 -2.26 -13.07
CA ALA A 318 -19.34 -2.59 -14.43
C ALA A 318 -19.70 -4.04 -14.78
N GLU A 319 -20.14 -4.26 -16.03
CA GLU A 319 -20.33 -5.61 -16.57
C GLU A 319 -18.94 -6.20 -16.90
N LEU A 320 -18.55 -7.28 -16.19
CA LEU A 320 -17.27 -7.94 -16.40
C LEU A 320 -17.39 -9.01 -17.49
N LEU A 321 -16.51 -8.96 -18.48
CA LEU A 321 -16.44 -9.87 -19.62
C LEU A 321 -15.08 -10.61 -19.63
N PRO A 322 -14.92 -11.69 -18.83
CA PRO A 322 -13.66 -12.44 -18.75
C PRO A 322 -13.38 -13.29 -19.99
N ASP A 323 -14.44 -13.70 -20.71
CA ASP A 323 -14.38 -14.57 -21.88
C ASP A 323 -15.20 -13.99 -23.05
N PRO A 324 -14.74 -14.13 -24.31
CA PRO A 324 -13.47 -14.74 -24.71
C PRO A 324 -12.27 -13.86 -24.36
N ALA A 325 -11.14 -14.50 -24.04
CA ALA A 325 -9.88 -13.79 -23.82
C ALA A 325 -9.44 -13.00 -25.08
N LEU A 326 -8.92 -11.79 -24.85
CA LEU A 326 -8.43 -10.88 -25.89
C LEU A 326 -7.34 -11.52 -26.76
N ARG A 327 -7.38 -11.20 -28.04
CA ARG A 327 -6.44 -11.67 -29.07
C ARG A 327 -5.66 -10.51 -29.66
N ARG A 328 -4.51 -10.81 -30.25
CA ARG A 328 -3.73 -9.82 -31.00
C ARG A 328 -4.53 -9.33 -32.20
N GLY A 329 -4.65 -8.00 -32.33
CA GLY A 329 -5.46 -7.35 -33.36
C GLY A 329 -6.88 -6.99 -32.90
N ASP A 330 -7.31 -7.42 -31.71
CA ASP A 330 -8.62 -7.02 -31.18
C ASP A 330 -8.62 -5.51 -30.85
N SER A 331 -9.70 -4.85 -31.23
CA SER A 331 -9.93 -3.43 -30.96
C SER A 331 -10.56 -3.26 -29.58
N VAL A 332 -9.92 -2.46 -28.72
CA VAL A 332 -10.38 -2.16 -27.36
C VAL A 332 -10.50 -0.65 -27.13
N TYR A 333 -11.34 -0.27 -26.18
CA TYR A 333 -11.45 1.10 -25.68
C TYR A 333 -10.81 1.16 -24.31
N LEU A 334 -9.76 1.97 -24.17
CA LEU A 334 -9.21 2.34 -22.87
C LEU A 334 -10.02 3.51 -22.34
N VAL A 335 -10.66 3.33 -21.18
CA VAL A 335 -11.43 4.38 -20.49
C VAL A 335 -10.84 4.59 -19.09
N GLY A 336 -10.54 5.84 -18.74
CA GLY A 336 -9.96 6.20 -17.45
C GLY A 336 -10.29 7.62 -17.04
N LEU A 337 -10.01 7.97 -15.78
CA LEU A 337 -10.31 9.29 -15.22
C LEU A 337 -9.11 10.24 -15.32
N SER A 338 -9.39 11.49 -15.66
CA SER A 338 -8.48 12.60 -15.42
C SER A 338 -8.44 12.96 -13.92
N ARG A 339 -7.46 13.80 -13.52
CA ARG A 339 -7.44 14.41 -12.17
C ARG A 339 -8.63 15.33 -11.87
N SER A 340 -9.39 15.75 -12.89
CA SER A 340 -10.63 16.52 -12.75
C SER A 340 -11.88 15.63 -12.65
N LEU A 341 -11.71 14.31 -12.41
CA LEU A 341 -12.78 13.29 -12.40
C LEU A 341 -13.55 13.16 -13.72
N GLN A 342 -13.01 13.68 -14.83
CA GLN A 342 -13.63 13.56 -16.14
C GLN A 342 -13.23 12.22 -16.77
N ALA A 343 -14.22 11.45 -17.20
CA ALA A 343 -13.97 10.26 -17.99
C ALA A 343 -13.35 10.64 -19.34
N THR A 344 -12.38 9.84 -19.79
CA THR A 344 -11.73 9.99 -21.09
C THR A 344 -11.57 8.61 -21.72
N SER A 345 -12.01 8.46 -22.97
CA SER A 345 -11.88 7.23 -23.74
C SER A 345 -10.97 7.38 -24.96
N ARG A 346 -10.21 6.33 -25.29
CA ARG A 346 -9.42 6.23 -26.51
C ARG A 346 -9.49 4.81 -27.08
N LYS A 347 -9.61 4.69 -28.41
CA LYS A 347 -9.57 3.41 -29.13
C LYS A 347 -8.12 2.99 -29.33
N SER A 348 -7.81 1.72 -29.11
CA SER A 348 -6.48 1.11 -29.26
C SER A 348 -6.60 -0.32 -29.79
N ILE A 349 -5.49 -0.91 -30.22
CA ILE A 349 -5.43 -2.29 -30.70
C ILE A 349 -4.51 -3.11 -29.79
N VAL A 350 -4.92 -4.32 -29.43
CA VAL A 350 -4.11 -5.27 -28.66
C VAL A 350 -2.91 -5.75 -29.48
N THR A 351 -1.70 -5.41 -29.05
CA THR A 351 -0.44 -5.85 -29.70
C THR A 351 0.02 -7.20 -29.18
N ASN A 352 -0.08 -7.41 -27.86
CA ASN A 352 0.27 -8.66 -27.21
C ASN A 352 -0.71 -8.93 -26.04
N PRO A 353 -1.60 -9.94 -26.14
CA PRO A 353 -2.56 -10.24 -25.07
C PRO A 353 -1.95 -10.98 -23.87
N SER A 354 -0.67 -11.35 -23.92
CA SER A 354 -0.03 -12.22 -22.92
C SER A 354 1.48 -11.97 -22.80
N ALA A 355 1.87 -10.71 -22.65
CA ALA A 355 3.25 -10.35 -22.32
C ALA A 355 3.57 -10.80 -20.89
N ALA A 356 4.62 -11.61 -20.70
CA ALA A 356 5.08 -11.99 -19.38
C ALA A 356 5.74 -10.79 -18.68
N VAL A 357 5.26 -10.43 -17.49
CA VAL A 357 5.85 -9.36 -16.68
C VAL A 357 7.12 -9.85 -16.00
N ASN A 358 8.22 -9.11 -16.15
CA ASN A 358 9.48 -9.37 -15.46
C ASN A 358 9.98 -8.08 -14.79
N ILE A 359 9.56 -7.88 -13.53
CA ILE A 359 10.01 -6.75 -12.69
C ILE A 359 11.14 -7.25 -11.78
N GLY A 360 12.23 -6.49 -11.69
CA GLY A 360 13.35 -6.80 -10.79
C GLY A 360 13.01 -6.59 -9.31
N SER A 361 13.78 -7.21 -8.42
CA SER A 361 13.68 -6.92 -6.99
C SER A 361 14.22 -5.52 -6.68
N ALA A 362 13.49 -4.76 -5.87
CA ALA A 362 13.91 -3.46 -5.38
C ALA A 362 14.88 -3.59 -4.18
N ASP A 363 15.69 -2.55 -3.94
CA ASP A 363 16.67 -2.47 -2.84
C ASP A 363 16.00 -2.57 -1.47
N CYS A 364 14.87 -1.87 -1.31
CA CYS A 364 13.90 -2.17 -0.25
C CYS A 364 12.91 -3.19 -0.81
N SER A 365 12.98 -4.44 -0.33
CA SER A 365 12.15 -5.54 -0.80
C SER A 365 10.67 -5.22 -0.63
N ARG A 366 9.96 -5.02 -1.75
CA ARG A 366 8.54 -4.62 -1.79
C ARG A 366 7.75 -5.44 -2.81
N TYR A 367 6.42 -5.38 -2.72
CA TYR A 367 5.56 -6.08 -3.69
C TYR A 367 5.93 -5.71 -5.14
N ARG A 368 6.02 -6.74 -5.98
CA ARG A 368 6.16 -6.66 -7.44
C ARG A 368 5.32 -7.78 -8.06
N ALA A 369 4.82 -7.56 -9.27
CA ALA A 369 4.13 -8.62 -9.99
C ALA A 369 5.13 -9.69 -10.46
N THR A 370 4.84 -10.94 -10.14
CA THR A 370 5.58 -12.14 -10.55
C THR A 370 4.61 -13.16 -11.12
N ASN A 371 5.05 -14.02 -12.03
CA ASN A 371 4.24 -15.08 -12.64
C ASN A 371 2.95 -14.58 -13.32
N MET A 372 2.98 -13.37 -13.89
CA MET A 372 1.79 -12.70 -14.42
C MET A 372 1.95 -12.39 -15.91
N GLU A 373 0.89 -12.63 -16.68
CA GLU A 373 0.77 -12.18 -18.06
C GLU A 373 -0.11 -10.92 -18.12
N VAL A 374 0.29 -9.95 -18.94
CA VAL A 374 -0.43 -8.68 -19.14
C VAL A 374 -0.70 -8.42 -20.62
N ILE A 375 -1.67 -7.56 -20.86
CA ILE A 375 -2.07 -7.09 -22.18
C ILE A 375 -1.30 -5.80 -22.50
N GLU A 376 -0.65 -5.78 -23.65
CA GLU A 376 -0.02 -4.61 -24.25
C GLU A 376 -0.86 -4.09 -25.43
N LEU A 377 -0.83 -2.78 -25.61
CA LEU A 377 -1.52 -2.06 -26.67
C LEU A 377 -0.52 -1.49 -27.68
N ASP A 378 -1.03 -0.93 -28.78
CA ASP A 378 -0.27 -0.25 -29.83
C ASP A 378 0.13 1.19 -29.45
N THR A 379 -0.67 1.83 -28.61
CA THR A 379 -0.51 3.22 -28.20
C THR A 379 -0.07 3.31 -26.74
N ASP A 380 0.89 4.18 -26.43
CA ASP A 380 1.21 4.56 -25.06
C ASP A 380 0.29 5.72 -24.62
N PHE A 381 -0.30 5.57 -23.44
CA PHE A 381 -1.21 6.54 -22.83
C PHE A 381 -0.58 7.33 -21.70
N GLY A 382 0.73 7.12 -21.46
CA GLY A 382 1.51 7.71 -20.39
C GLY A 382 1.54 6.81 -19.16
N GLY A 383 2.72 6.71 -18.52
CA GLY A 383 3.01 5.78 -17.42
C GLY A 383 2.19 5.96 -16.12
N THR A 384 1.26 6.92 -16.07
CA THR A 384 0.37 7.18 -14.92
C THR A 384 -1.12 7.12 -15.25
N PHE A 385 -1.51 6.95 -16.52
CA PHE A 385 -2.93 6.87 -16.90
C PHE A 385 -3.50 5.48 -16.56
N SER A 386 -4.37 5.40 -15.56
CA SER A 386 -5.03 4.18 -15.09
C SER A 386 -6.52 4.17 -15.43
N GLY A 387 -7.13 2.99 -15.55
CA GLY A 387 -8.52 2.83 -15.97
C GLY A 387 -8.91 1.39 -16.26
N VAL A 388 -9.71 1.17 -17.30
CA VAL A 388 -10.16 -0.16 -17.77
C VAL A 388 -10.09 -0.29 -19.29
N LEU A 389 -9.92 -1.52 -19.77
CA LEU A 389 -10.11 -1.89 -21.18
C LEU A 389 -11.49 -2.50 -21.38
N THR A 390 -12.23 -2.00 -22.37
CA THR A 390 -13.57 -2.48 -22.70
C THR A 390 -13.76 -2.77 -24.18
N ASP A 391 -14.85 -3.48 -24.47
CA ASP A 391 -15.42 -3.53 -25.82
C ASP A 391 -16.16 -2.22 -26.18
N GLU A 392 -16.71 -2.16 -27.40
CA GLU A 392 -17.50 -1.03 -27.91
C GLU A 392 -18.80 -0.74 -27.13
N ARG A 393 -19.24 -1.68 -26.27
CA ARG A 393 -20.44 -1.57 -25.44
C ARG A 393 -20.14 -1.12 -24.00
N GLY A 394 -18.86 -1.02 -23.63
CA GLY A 394 -18.45 -0.68 -22.26
C GLY A 394 -18.44 -1.88 -21.30
N ARG A 395 -18.24 -3.11 -21.81
CA ARG A 395 -18.04 -4.29 -20.95
C ARG A 395 -16.55 -4.50 -20.67
N VAL A 396 -16.18 -4.66 -19.41
CA VAL A 396 -14.78 -4.64 -18.94
C VAL A 396 -14.10 -5.98 -19.18
N GLN A 397 -13.02 -5.98 -19.95
CA GLN A 397 -12.21 -7.16 -20.28
C GLN A 397 -10.89 -7.21 -19.49
N ALA A 398 -10.37 -6.05 -19.09
CA ALA A 398 -9.16 -5.93 -18.27
C ALA A 398 -9.14 -4.62 -17.47
N LEU A 399 -8.44 -4.62 -16.33
CA LEU A 399 -8.08 -3.42 -15.59
C LEU A 399 -6.80 -2.83 -16.19
N TRP A 400 -6.74 -1.52 -16.46
CA TRP A 400 -5.53 -0.86 -16.95
C TRP A 400 -4.77 -0.28 -15.74
N GLY A 401 -3.89 -1.11 -15.17
CA GLY A 401 -3.31 -0.92 -13.84
C GLY A 401 -1.82 -0.56 -13.85
N SER A 402 -1.41 0.26 -12.89
CA SER A 402 -0.03 0.72 -12.71
C SER A 402 0.86 -0.35 -12.08
N PHE A 403 2.12 -0.40 -12.51
CA PHE A 403 3.18 -1.27 -12.01
C PHE A 403 4.41 -0.41 -11.66
N SER A 404 5.02 -0.68 -10.50
CA SER A 404 6.27 -0.05 -10.08
C SER A 404 7.47 -0.95 -10.37
N THR A 405 8.54 -0.35 -10.89
CA THR A 405 9.86 -0.97 -11.05
C THR A 405 10.93 0.01 -10.57
N GLN A 406 12.03 -0.48 -10.01
CA GLN A 406 13.15 0.36 -9.59
C GLN A 406 14.28 0.18 -10.61
N LEU A 407 14.67 1.26 -11.27
CA LEU A 407 15.79 1.27 -12.22
C LEU A 407 17.05 1.81 -11.52
N LYS A 408 18.20 1.20 -11.81
CA LYS A 408 19.49 1.61 -11.25
C LYS A 408 20.25 2.43 -12.29
N TYR A 409 20.50 3.70 -11.97
CA TYR A 409 21.27 4.62 -12.79
C TYR A 409 22.64 4.85 -12.13
N GLY A 410 23.70 4.45 -12.84
CA GLY A 410 25.06 4.54 -12.30
C GLY A 410 25.28 3.67 -11.06
N CYS A 411 26.16 4.13 -10.15
CA CYS A 411 26.61 3.36 -9.00
C CYS A 411 25.87 3.67 -7.68
N SER A 412 24.98 4.66 -7.64
CA SER A 412 24.44 5.20 -6.38
C SER A 412 22.98 5.66 -6.39
N SER A 413 22.38 6.02 -7.54
CA SER A 413 20.98 6.46 -7.60
C SER A 413 20.06 5.39 -8.19
N SER A 414 19.06 5.03 -7.40
CA SER A 414 17.96 4.16 -7.83
C SER A 414 16.70 5.01 -7.99
N GLU A 415 16.03 4.94 -9.13
CA GLU A 415 14.81 5.72 -9.40
C GLU A 415 13.60 4.81 -9.61
N ASP A 416 12.51 5.13 -8.90
CA ASP A 416 11.24 4.46 -9.03
C ASP A 416 10.52 4.91 -10.30
N HIS A 417 10.37 3.97 -11.22
CA HIS A 417 9.66 4.14 -12.48
C HIS A 417 8.29 3.45 -12.39
N GLN A 418 7.29 4.07 -13.03
CA GLN A 418 5.94 3.52 -13.13
C GLN A 418 5.56 3.32 -14.60
N PHE A 419 4.89 2.22 -14.89
CA PHE A 419 4.35 1.90 -16.20
C PHE A 419 3.00 1.21 -16.07
N VAL A 420 2.15 1.32 -17.08
CA VAL A 420 0.77 0.79 -17.04
C VAL A 420 0.62 -0.34 -18.05
N ARG A 421 -0.15 -1.38 -17.69
CA ARG A 421 -0.47 -2.53 -18.55
C ARG A 421 -1.87 -3.07 -18.23
N GLY A 422 -2.44 -3.82 -19.18
CA GLY A 422 -3.74 -4.45 -19.00
C GLY A 422 -3.65 -5.72 -18.18
N ILE A 423 -4.39 -5.77 -17.08
CA ILE A 423 -4.53 -6.90 -16.16
C ILE A 423 -5.83 -7.62 -16.51
N PRO A 424 -5.79 -8.85 -17.05
CA PRO A 424 -6.98 -9.58 -17.46
C PRO A 424 -8.00 -9.76 -16.32
N ILE A 425 -9.30 -9.61 -16.61
CA ILE A 425 -10.34 -9.57 -15.57
C ILE A 425 -10.75 -10.96 -15.03
N TYR A 426 -10.26 -12.07 -15.60
CA TYR A 426 -10.71 -13.43 -15.24
C TYR A 426 -10.45 -13.78 -13.76
N THR A 427 -9.25 -13.53 -13.23
CA THR A 427 -8.91 -13.81 -11.83
C THR A 427 -9.75 -12.99 -10.87
N LEU A 428 -9.99 -11.72 -11.23
CA LEU A 428 -10.85 -10.83 -10.46
C LEU A 428 -12.29 -11.34 -10.43
N SER A 429 -12.83 -11.78 -11.57
CA SER A 429 -14.18 -12.35 -11.68
C SER A 429 -14.33 -13.62 -10.82
N GLN A 430 -13.32 -14.50 -10.83
CA GLN A 430 -13.26 -15.68 -9.95
C GLN A 430 -13.25 -15.32 -8.45
N VAL A 431 -12.42 -14.36 -8.05
CA VAL A 431 -12.32 -13.88 -6.66
C VAL A 431 -13.62 -13.20 -6.22
N LEU A 432 -14.21 -12.36 -7.06
CA LEU A 432 -15.49 -11.71 -6.83
C LEU A 432 -16.61 -12.74 -6.66
N GLY A 433 -16.66 -13.76 -7.53
CA GLY A 433 -17.57 -14.89 -7.43
C GLY A 433 -17.50 -15.55 -6.05
N LYS A 434 -16.30 -15.92 -5.59
CA LYS A 434 -16.08 -16.55 -4.27
C LYS A 434 -16.56 -15.67 -3.09
N ILE A 435 -16.37 -14.34 -3.16
CA ILE A 435 -16.81 -13.39 -2.12
C ILE A 435 -18.34 -13.27 -2.08
N ILE A 436 -19.00 -13.28 -3.24
CA ILE A 436 -20.47 -13.14 -3.34
C ILE A 436 -21.19 -14.46 -3.03
N SER A 437 -20.70 -15.59 -3.55
CA SER A 437 -21.40 -16.88 -3.51
C SER A 437 -21.29 -17.62 -2.18
N SER A 438 -20.75 -16.97 -1.14
CA SER A 438 -20.54 -17.54 0.21
C SER A 438 -19.71 -18.83 0.23
N ALA A 439 -18.52 -18.80 -0.38
CA ALA A 439 -17.56 -19.92 -0.38
C ALA A 439 -16.85 -20.09 0.97
N ASP A 440 -16.12 -21.20 1.16
CA ASP A 440 -15.32 -21.43 2.38
C ASP A 440 -14.17 -20.43 2.53
N GLY A 441 -14.09 -19.78 3.70
CA GLY A 441 -13.06 -18.80 4.02
C GLY A 441 -13.24 -18.20 5.41
N PRO A 442 -12.18 -17.58 5.99
CA PRO A 442 -12.33 -16.83 7.23
C PRO A 442 -13.34 -15.68 7.04
N PRO A 443 -14.30 -15.50 7.96
CA PRO A 443 -15.25 -14.40 7.87
C PRO A 443 -14.53 -13.07 8.09
N ARG A 444 -14.85 -12.09 7.24
CA ARG A 444 -14.43 -10.70 7.38
C ARG A 444 -15.67 -9.81 7.40
N LEU A 445 -15.66 -8.81 8.29
CA LEU A 445 -16.71 -7.79 8.30
C LEU A 445 -16.51 -6.80 7.15
N ILE A 446 -17.56 -6.53 6.38
CA ILE A 446 -17.63 -5.51 5.33
C ILE A 446 -18.97 -4.78 5.50
N ASN A 447 -18.96 -3.50 5.86
CA ASN A 447 -20.18 -2.71 6.13
C ASN A 447 -21.19 -3.46 7.05
N CYS A 448 -20.70 -3.98 8.18
CA CYS A 448 -21.48 -4.80 9.13
C CYS A 448 -22.00 -6.17 8.59
N LEU A 449 -21.73 -6.53 7.34
CA LEU A 449 -22.00 -7.87 6.79
C LEU A 449 -20.77 -8.76 6.92
N GLN A 450 -20.92 -9.98 7.43
CA GLN A 450 -19.84 -10.96 7.36
C GLN A 450 -19.81 -11.59 5.96
N ARG A 451 -18.64 -11.57 5.31
CA ARG A 451 -18.37 -12.25 4.04
C ARG A 451 -17.15 -13.16 4.19
N PRO A 452 -17.19 -14.39 3.66
CA PRO A 452 -16.01 -15.25 3.67
C PRO A 452 -14.97 -14.71 2.67
N MET A 453 -13.74 -14.57 3.12
CA MET A 453 -12.63 -14.15 2.26
C MET A 453 -11.99 -15.35 1.56
N PRO A 454 -11.80 -15.30 0.23
CA PRO A 454 -11.25 -16.44 -0.49
C PRO A 454 -9.80 -16.69 -0.08
N ARG A 455 -9.50 -17.95 0.24
CA ARG A 455 -8.13 -18.45 0.26
C ARG A 455 -7.72 -18.83 -1.17
N LEU A 456 -6.47 -18.55 -1.51
CA LEU A 456 -5.90 -18.85 -2.82
C LEU A 456 -4.72 -19.79 -2.67
N ARG A 457 -4.80 -20.91 -3.38
CA ARG A 457 -3.71 -21.87 -3.52
C ARG A 457 -2.77 -21.42 -4.62
N ILE A 458 -1.48 -21.34 -4.31
CA ILE A 458 -0.43 -20.88 -5.22
C ILE A 458 0.80 -21.78 -5.12
N LEU A 459 1.56 -21.84 -6.21
CA LEU A 459 2.92 -22.40 -6.22
C LEU A 459 3.91 -21.24 -6.02
N GLU A 460 4.54 -21.15 -4.84
CA GLU A 460 5.44 -20.04 -4.48
C GLU A 460 6.85 -20.21 -5.09
N VAL A 461 6.89 -20.17 -6.42
CA VAL A 461 8.10 -20.27 -7.25
C VAL A 461 8.09 -19.14 -8.26
N GLU A 462 9.16 -18.35 -8.36
CA GLU A 462 9.29 -17.36 -9.43
C GLU A 462 9.69 -18.07 -10.73
N LEU A 463 8.85 -17.92 -11.76
CA LEU A 463 8.99 -18.54 -13.06
C LEU A 463 9.20 -17.47 -14.14
N TYR A 464 9.89 -17.83 -15.23
CA TYR A 464 10.04 -16.98 -16.41
C TYR A 464 9.95 -17.79 -17.70
N PRO A 465 9.37 -17.23 -18.78
CA PRO A 465 9.31 -17.92 -20.06
C PRO A 465 10.70 -18.02 -20.70
N THR A 466 10.99 -19.18 -21.27
CA THR A 466 12.17 -19.44 -22.10
C THR A 466 11.71 -19.98 -23.46
N LEU A 467 12.19 -19.40 -24.56
CA LEU A 467 11.87 -19.84 -25.91
C LEU A 467 12.31 -21.30 -26.14
N LEU A 468 11.50 -22.09 -26.83
CA LEU A 468 11.81 -23.51 -27.10
C LEU A 468 13.10 -23.70 -27.92
N SER A 469 13.48 -22.73 -28.74
CA SER A 469 14.79 -22.72 -29.43
C SER A 469 15.97 -22.76 -28.45
N LYS A 470 15.87 -22.00 -27.35
CA LYS A 470 16.88 -21.98 -26.27
C LYS A 470 16.74 -23.21 -25.37
N ALA A 471 15.53 -23.70 -25.11
CA ALA A 471 15.31 -24.94 -24.37
C ALA A 471 15.95 -26.16 -25.07
N ARG A 472 15.88 -26.22 -26.42
CA ARG A 472 16.56 -27.26 -27.22
C ARG A 472 18.08 -27.22 -27.05
N SER A 473 18.69 -26.04 -26.92
CA SER A 473 20.12 -25.90 -26.63
C SER A 473 20.53 -26.44 -25.24
N PHE A 474 19.58 -26.57 -24.30
CA PHE A 474 19.79 -27.23 -23.01
C PHE A 474 19.53 -28.76 -23.06
N GLY A 475 19.24 -29.32 -24.24
CA GLY A 475 19.03 -30.75 -24.45
C GLY A 475 17.59 -31.24 -24.35
N LEU A 476 16.58 -30.33 -24.31
CA LEU A 476 15.18 -30.74 -24.30
C LEU A 476 14.83 -31.58 -25.54
N ASN A 477 14.19 -32.73 -25.34
CA ASN A 477 13.90 -33.67 -26.41
C ASN A 477 12.86 -33.14 -27.42
N ASP A 478 12.95 -33.61 -28.67
CA ASP A 478 12.07 -33.14 -29.74
C ASP A 478 10.60 -33.54 -29.52
N THR A 479 10.32 -34.58 -28.72
CA THR A 479 8.95 -34.99 -28.33
C THR A 479 8.26 -33.96 -27.44
N TRP A 480 8.94 -33.42 -26.42
CA TRP A 480 8.39 -32.35 -25.58
C TRP A 480 8.29 -31.03 -26.35
N ILE A 481 9.24 -30.73 -27.24
CA ILE A 481 9.13 -29.56 -28.12
C ILE A 481 7.87 -29.65 -28.99
N GLN A 482 7.59 -30.81 -29.59
CA GLN A 482 6.35 -31.02 -30.35
C GLN A 482 5.09 -30.92 -29.48
N ALA A 483 5.09 -31.48 -28.27
CA ALA A 483 3.96 -31.39 -27.34
C ALA A 483 3.67 -29.93 -26.92
N LEU A 484 4.70 -29.15 -26.58
CA LEU A 484 4.57 -27.76 -26.17
C LEU A 484 4.16 -26.84 -27.34
N VAL A 485 4.71 -27.04 -28.55
CA VAL A 485 4.26 -26.33 -29.76
C VAL A 485 2.83 -26.69 -30.14
N LYS A 486 2.38 -27.94 -29.89
CA LYS A 486 0.99 -28.36 -30.12
C LYS A 486 0.02 -27.69 -29.14
N LYS A 487 0.43 -27.50 -27.88
CA LYS A 487 -0.39 -26.79 -26.87
C LYS A 487 -0.43 -25.28 -27.14
N ASP A 488 0.71 -24.64 -27.37
CA ASP A 488 0.80 -23.20 -27.67
C ASP A 488 1.65 -22.93 -28.93
N PRO A 489 1.03 -22.91 -30.13
CA PRO A 489 1.74 -22.68 -31.38
C PRO A 489 2.18 -21.23 -31.57
N MET A 490 1.71 -20.30 -30.73
CA MET A 490 1.99 -18.86 -30.80
C MET A 490 3.20 -18.48 -29.94
N ARG A 491 3.18 -18.79 -28.64
CA ARG A 491 4.25 -18.40 -27.70
C ARG A 491 5.49 -19.28 -27.83
N ARG A 492 5.32 -20.59 -28.12
CA ARG A 492 6.42 -21.56 -28.31
C ARG A 492 7.50 -21.45 -27.22
N GLN A 493 7.06 -21.50 -25.97
CA GLN A 493 7.88 -21.30 -24.78
C GLN A 493 7.70 -22.45 -23.78
N VAL A 494 8.65 -22.54 -22.85
CA VAL A 494 8.59 -23.37 -21.64
C VAL A 494 8.84 -22.48 -20.43
N LEU A 495 8.21 -22.75 -19.29
CA LEU A 495 8.44 -21.99 -18.06
C LEU A 495 9.67 -22.54 -17.33
N ARG A 496 10.59 -21.65 -16.95
CA ARG A 496 11.84 -21.98 -16.26
C ARG A 496 11.86 -21.38 -14.86
N VAL A 497 12.36 -22.11 -13.88
CA VAL A 497 12.50 -21.66 -12.48
C VAL A 497 13.59 -20.61 -12.38
N LYS A 498 13.23 -19.42 -11.87
CA LYS A 498 14.17 -18.34 -11.50
C LYS A 498 14.64 -18.50 -10.06
N GLY A 499 13.75 -18.92 -9.17
CA GLY A 499 14.04 -19.23 -7.77
C GLY A 499 12.75 -19.60 -7.02
N CYS A 500 12.89 -20.29 -5.90
CA CYS A 500 11.77 -20.63 -5.02
C CYS A 500 11.64 -19.59 -3.90
N PHE A 501 10.44 -19.37 -3.37
CA PHE A 501 10.27 -18.49 -2.22
C PHE A 501 10.75 -19.24 -0.98
N ALA A 502 11.52 -18.57 -0.13
CA ALA A 502 12.05 -19.19 1.07
C ALA A 502 10.94 -19.55 2.09
N GLY A 503 11.07 -20.72 2.72
CA GLY A 503 10.04 -21.32 3.57
C GLY A 503 8.78 -21.76 2.81
N SER A 504 8.83 -21.94 1.48
CA SER A 504 7.73 -22.53 0.69
C SER A 504 7.84 -24.05 0.60
N LYS A 505 6.75 -24.73 0.24
CA LYS A 505 6.77 -26.18 0.01
C LYS A 505 7.52 -26.60 -1.26
N ALA A 506 8.00 -25.66 -2.06
CA ALA A 506 8.76 -25.89 -3.29
C ALA A 506 10.28 -25.71 -3.13
N GLU A 507 10.74 -25.03 -2.08
CA GLU A 507 12.13 -24.58 -1.88
C GLU A 507 13.19 -25.68 -2.04
N ASN A 508 12.95 -26.86 -1.45
CA ASN A 508 13.89 -27.98 -1.47
C ASN A 508 13.61 -29.02 -2.58
N LEU A 509 12.67 -28.74 -3.49
CA LEU A 509 12.25 -29.67 -4.54
C LEU A 509 12.61 -29.17 -5.94
N LEU A 510 12.42 -27.87 -6.19
CA LEU A 510 12.70 -27.22 -7.47
C LEU A 510 13.97 -26.38 -7.38
N GLU A 511 14.86 -26.53 -8.36
CA GLU A 511 16.15 -25.85 -8.44
C GLU A 511 16.12 -24.70 -9.47
N GLN A 512 17.01 -23.72 -9.29
CA GLN A 512 17.14 -22.64 -10.26
C GLN A 512 17.54 -23.20 -11.63
N GLY A 513 16.70 -22.93 -12.62
CA GLY A 513 16.93 -23.31 -14.00
C GLY A 513 16.22 -24.58 -14.47
N ASP A 514 15.47 -25.27 -13.60
CA ASP A 514 14.54 -26.34 -13.99
C ASP A 514 13.51 -25.83 -14.99
N MET A 515 13.14 -26.65 -15.97
CA MET A 515 12.04 -26.33 -16.89
C MET A 515 10.80 -27.15 -16.52
N VAL A 516 9.67 -26.50 -16.31
CA VAL A 516 8.39 -27.14 -16.04
C VAL A 516 7.76 -27.55 -17.38
N LEU A 517 7.64 -28.87 -17.62
CA LEU A 517 7.12 -29.42 -18.87
C LEU A 517 5.63 -29.73 -18.79
N ALA A 518 5.20 -30.36 -17.69
CA ALA A 518 3.81 -30.75 -17.47
C ALA A 518 3.43 -30.71 -15.98
N ILE A 519 2.15 -30.56 -15.71
CA ILE A 519 1.54 -30.75 -14.39
C ILE A 519 0.42 -31.78 -14.55
N ASN A 520 0.40 -32.80 -13.67
CA ASN A 520 -0.54 -33.91 -13.72
C ASN A 520 -0.60 -34.59 -15.11
N LYS A 521 0.56 -34.65 -15.80
CA LYS A 521 0.75 -35.15 -17.18
C LYS A 521 0.13 -34.29 -18.30
N GLU A 522 -0.44 -33.13 -17.99
CA GLU A 522 -0.83 -32.14 -18.98
C GLU A 522 0.31 -31.13 -19.25
N PRO A 523 0.73 -30.89 -20.50
CA PRO A 523 1.80 -29.94 -20.81
C PRO A 523 1.51 -28.52 -20.31
N VAL A 524 2.54 -27.76 -19.92
CA VAL A 524 2.42 -26.40 -19.37
C VAL A 524 3.22 -25.41 -20.21
N THR A 525 2.59 -24.29 -20.58
CA THR A 525 3.15 -23.28 -21.49
C THR A 525 2.99 -21.84 -20.99
N CYS A 526 2.01 -21.55 -20.15
CA CYS A 526 1.74 -20.22 -19.59
C CYS A 526 1.50 -20.27 -18.08
N PHE A 527 1.59 -19.12 -17.40
CA PHE A 527 1.40 -19.09 -15.94
C PHE A 527 -0.03 -19.48 -15.54
N ARG A 528 -1.02 -19.17 -16.39
CA ARG A 528 -2.42 -19.56 -16.20
C ARG A 528 -2.60 -21.08 -16.12
N ASP A 529 -1.84 -21.88 -16.88
CA ASP A 529 -1.88 -23.35 -16.78
C ASP A 529 -1.57 -23.83 -15.34
N ILE A 530 -0.64 -23.14 -14.66
CA ILE A 530 -0.23 -23.46 -13.28
C ILE A 530 -1.29 -22.98 -12.28
N GLU A 531 -1.87 -21.80 -12.51
CA GLU A 531 -2.96 -21.29 -11.67
C GLU A 531 -4.21 -22.18 -11.77
N ASP A 532 -4.64 -22.55 -12.98
CA ASP A 532 -5.78 -23.44 -13.21
C ASP A 532 -5.51 -24.84 -12.59
N ALA A 533 -4.27 -25.36 -12.69
CA ALA A 533 -3.87 -26.59 -12.02
C ALA A 533 -3.90 -26.47 -10.49
N CYS A 534 -3.43 -25.35 -9.90
CA CYS A 534 -3.56 -25.09 -8.46
C CYS A 534 -5.04 -25.04 -8.04
N GLN A 535 -5.88 -24.30 -8.76
CA GLN A 535 -7.32 -24.20 -8.46
C GLN A 535 -8.05 -25.54 -8.59
N SER A 536 -7.57 -26.46 -9.44
CA SER A 536 -8.17 -27.79 -9.58
C SER A 536 -8.09 -28.63 -8.30
N LEU A 537 -7.03 -28.44 -7.49
CA LEU A 537 -6.85 -29.12 -6.20
C LEU A 537 -7.89 -28.70 -5.15
N ASP A 538 -8.42 -27.47 -5.23
CA ASP A 538 -9.48 -27.00 -4.32
C ASP A 538 -10.84 -27.67 -4.60
N ARG A 539 -10.94 -28.51 -5.65
CA ARG A 539 -12.15 -29.28 -5.99
C ARG A 539 -12.03 -30.78 -5.66
N SER A 540 -10.88 -31.24 -5.17
CA SER A 540 -10.61 -32.65 -4.90
C SER A 540 -10.15 -32.86 -3.45
N ASP A 541 -11.07 -33.33 -2.62
CA ASP A 541 -10.87 -33.58 -1.18
C ASP A 541 -9.73 -34.59 -0.90
N ASP A 542 -9.45 -35.50 -1.83
CA ASP A 542 -8.36 -36.49 -1.74
C ASP A 542 -6.95 -35.91 -2.01
N SER A 543 -6.83 -34.64 -2.43
CA SER A 543 -5.53 -34.07 -2.74
C SER A 543 -4.83 -33.51 -1.49
N GLU A 544 -3.64 -34.02 -1.16
CA GLU A 544 -2.76 -33.48 -0.10
C GLU A 544 -2.21 -32.06 -0.41
N GLY A 545 -2.87 -31.29 -1.28
CA GLY A 545 -2.40 -30.00 -1.77
C GLY A 545 -1.09 -30.09 -2.56
N ARG A 546 -0.84 -31.21 -3.24
CA ARG A 546 0.40 -31.50 -3.98
C ARG A 546 0.11 -31.65 -5.48
N LEU A 547 1.02 -31.15 -6.31
CA LEU A 547 1.00 -31.25 -7.76
C LEU A 547 2.07 -32.24 -8.22
N ASN A 548 1.76 -33.13 -9.18
CA ASN A 548 2.79 -33.92 -9.85
C ASN A 548 3.35 -33.10 -11.03
N LEU A 549 4.57 -32.60 -10.89
CA LEU A 549 5.28 -31.82 -11.91
C LEU A 549 6.27 -32.72 -12.66
N THR A 550 6.14 -32.78 -13.97
CA THR A 550 7.20 -33.28 -14.85
C THR A 550 8.14 -32.12 -15.16
N ILE A 551 9.37 -32.20 -14.68
CA ILE A 551 10.41 -31.19 -14.92
C ILE A 551 11.55 -31.75 -15.78
N PHE A 552 12.32 -30.85 -16.37
CA PHE A 552 13.58 -31.15 -17.04
C PHE A 552 14.74 -30.48 -16.31
N ARG A 553 15.65 -31.31 -15.75
CA ARG A 553 16.86 -30.89 -15.03
C ARG A 553 18.07 -31.61 -15.63
N GLN A 554 19.09 -30.84 -16.03
CA GLN A 554 20.39 -31.36 -16.50
C GLN A 554 20.29 -32.51 -17.53
N GLY A 555 19.46 -32.37 -18.57
CA GLY A 555 19.31 -33.40 -19.63
C GLY A 555 18.29 -34.50 -19.33
N HIS A 556 17.75 -34.57 -18.12
CA HIS A 556 16.89 -35.66 -17.64
C HIS A 556 15.47 -35.16 -17.32
N GLU A 557 14.49 -36.02 -17.60
CA GLU A 557 13.09 -35.84 -17.19
C GLU A 557 12.90 -36.42 -15.78
N ILE A 558 12.26 -35.66 -14.89
CA ILE A 558 12.03 -36.04 -13.49
C ILE A 558 10.58 -35.74 -13.14
N GLU A 559 9.84 -36.72 -12.60
CA GLU A 559 8.54 -36.49 -11.96
C GLU A 559 8.78 -36.12 -10.48
N LEU A 560 8.23 -34.98 -10.04
CA LEU A 560 8.34 -34.47 -8.67
C LEU A 560 6.96 -34.14 -8.09
N LEU A 561 6.73 -34.52 -6.83
CA LEU A 561 5.50 -34.23 -6.13
C LEU A 561 5.67 -33.01 -5.22
N VAL A 562 5.28 -31.83 -5.70
CA VAL A 562 5.56 -30.54 -5.06
C VAL A 562 4.32 -30.00 -4.34
N GLY A 563 4.49 -29.53 -3.11
CA GLY A 563 3.40 -28.95 -2.33
C GLY A 563 3.01 -27.54 -2.80
N THR A 564 1.73 -27.22 -2.66
CA THR A 564 1.18 -25.87 -2.88
C THR A 564 0.93 -25.15 -1.56
N ASP A 565 1.13 -23.83 -1.56
CA ASP A 565 0.94 -22.97 -0.41
C ASP A 565 -0.39 -22.23 -0.51
N VAL A 566 -1.03 -21.99 0.63
CA VAL A 566 -2.33 -21.34 0.71
C VAL A 566 -2.15 -19.97 1.34
N ARG A 567 -2.55 -18.92 0.62
CA ARG A 567 -2.49 -17.52 1.08
C ARG A 567 -3.89 -16.93 1.20
N ASP A 568 -4.06 -16.04 2.17
CA ASP A 568 -5.22 -15.15 2.21
C ASP A 568 -4.91 -13.84 1.46
N GLY A 569 -5.90 -12.95 1.39
CA GLY A 569 -5.74 -11.62 0.81
C GLY A 569 -5.59 -10.50 1.85
N ASN A 570 -5.17 -10.79 3.08
CA ASN A 570 -5.06 -9.75 4.12
C ASN A 570 -3.72 -9.00 4.07
N GLY A 571 -2.69 -9.60 3.45
CA GLY A 571 -1.32 -9.10 3.50
C GLY A 571 -0.74 -9.19 4.91
N THR A 572 0.20 -8.31 5.24
CA THR A 572 0.73 -8.21 6.60
C THR A 572 -0.36 -7.70 7.55
N THR A 573 -0.65 -8.46 8.62
CA THR A 573 -1.73 -8.19 9.59
C THR A 573 -1.24 -7.80 10.98
N ARG A 574 0.08 -7.79 11.21
CA ARG A 574 0.71 -7.44 12.48
C ARG A 574 2.04 -6.73 12.25
N ALA A 575 2.28 -5.70 13.04
CA ALA A 575 3.59 -5.04 13.16
C ALA A 575 3.84 -4.67 14.63
N ILE A 576 5.09 -4.63 15.05
CA ILE A 576 5.50 -4.23 16.40
C ILE A 576 6.52 -3.10 16.30
N ASN A 577 6.35 -2.06 17.12
CA ASN A 577 7.39 -1.08 17.39
C ASN A 577 8.14 -1.46 18.66
N TRP A 578 9.45 -1.64 18.55
CA TRP A 578 10.35 -1.82 19.69
C TRP A 578 11.52 -0.84 19.57
N CYS A 579 11.65 0.07 20.54
CA CYS A 579 12.71 1.08 20.58
C CYS A 579 12.85 1.93 19.29
N GLY A 580 11.77 2.07 18.51
CA GLY A 580 11.74 2.77 17.22
C GLY A 580 12.05 1.93 15.98
N SER A 581 12.25 0.61 16.14
CA SER A 581 12.27 -0.36 15.03
C SER A 581 10.87 -0.91 14.80
N ILE A 582 10.40 -0.85 13.55
CA ILE A 582 9.16 -1.47 13.10
C ILE A 582 9.49 -2.85 12.55
N VAL A 583 9.04 -3.89 13.25
CA VAL A 583 9.23 -5.30 12.89
C VAL A 583 7.92 -5.98 12.51
N GLN A 584 8.02 -6.93 11.59
CA GLN A 584 6.90 -7.73 11.05
C GLN A 584 7.41 -9.14 10.67
N ASP A 585 6.51 -10.05 10.31
CA ASP A 585 6.89 -11.31 9.67
C ASP A 585 7.46 -11.04 8.24
N PRO A 586 8.34 -11.91 7.71
CA PRO A 586 8.87 -11.77 6.35
C PRO A 586 7.75 -11.83 5.30
N HIS A 587 7.46 -10.70 4.67
CA HIS A 587 6.44 -10.61 3.63
C HIS A 587 6.89 -11.31 2.34
N PRO A 588 5.96 -11.66 1.42
CA PRO A 588 6.28 -12.48 0.25
C PRO A 588 7.43 -11.94 -0.62
N ALA A 589 7.63 -10.62 -0.69
CA ALA A 589 8.71 -10.01 -1.47
C ALA A 589 10.12 -10.25 -0.88
N VAL A 590 10.24 -10.41 0.44
CA VAL A 590 11.50 -10.83 1.09
C VAL A 590 11.73 -12.31 0.87
N ARG A 591 10.69 -13.14 1.03
CA ARG A 591 10.77 -14.59 0.80
C ARG A 591 11.13 -14.93 -0.65
N ALA A 592 10.66 -14.15 -1.62
CA ALA A 592 11.02 -14.27 -3.04
C ALA A 592 12.51 -14.02 -3.36
N LEU A 593 13.33 -13.56 -2.39
CA LEU A 593 14.79 -13.45 -2.54
C LEU A 593 15.52 -14.78 -2.27
N GLY A 594 14.81 -15.83 -1.82
CA GLY A 594 15.38 -17.17 -1.67
C GLY A 594 16.30 -17.35 -0.44
N PHE A 595 16.13 -16.52 0.59
CA PHE A 595 16.88 -16.66 1.85
C PHE A 595 16.01 -16.30 3.07
N LEU A 596 16.04 -17.16 4.09
CA LEU A 596 15.59 -16.91 5.45
C LEU A 596 16.63 -17.49 6.43
N PRO A 597 16.97 -16.80 7.54
CA PRO A 597 17.86 -17.35 8.56
C PRO A 597 17.33 -18.65 9.19
N GLU A 598 18.23 -19.62 9.38
CA GLU A 598 17.94 -20.89 10.05
C GLU A 598 17.72 -20.71 11.57
N GLU A 599 18.37 -19.73 12.19
CA GLU A 599 18.27 -19.50 13.64
C GLU A 599 16.94 -18.87 14.08
N GLY A 600 16.12 -18.44 13.12
CA GLY A 600 14.83 -17.80 13.35
C GLY A 600 14.60 -16.63 12.40
N HIS A 601 13.44 -16.57 11.75
CA HIS A 601 13.17 -15.59 10.71
C HIS A 601 11.85 -14.81 10.87
N GLY A 602 11.04 -15.07 11.90
CA GLY A 602 9.76 -14.37 12.10
C GLY A 602 9.85 -12.90 12.51
N VAL A 603 11.03 -12.33 12.73
CA VAL A 603 11.21 -10.93 13.17
C VAL A 603 12.03 -10.15 12.16
N TYR A 604 11.40 -9.69 11.09
CA TYR A 604 12.04 -8.89 10.05
C TYR A 604 11.91 -7.38 10.34
N VAL A 605 13.03 -6.66 10.34
CA VAL A 605 13.06 -5.20 10.48
C VAL A 605 12.70 -4.54 9.15
N ALA A 606 11.44 -4.08 9.06
CA ALA A 606 10.94 -3.37 7.90
C ALA A 606 11.43 -1.90 7.87
N ARG A 607 11.52 -1.24 9.04
CA ARG A 607 11.90 0.18 9.12
C ARG A 607 12.43 0.58 10.50
N TRP A 608 13.13 1.71 10.55
CA TRP A 608 13.50 2.41 11.80
C TRP A 608 12.98 3.85 11.77
N CYS A 609 12.75 4.44 12.95
CA CYS A 609 12.42 5.84 13.11
C CYS A 609 13.68 6.67 13.43
N HIS A 610 13.83 7.85 12.82
CA HIS A 610 14.95 8.74 13.14
C HIS A 610 14.87 9.27 14.58
N GLY A 611 16.03 9.48 15.21
CA GLY A 611 16.12 9.93 16.61
C GLY A 611 15.83 8.85 17.66
N SER A 612 15.47 7.63 17.25
CA SER A 612 15.22 6.50 18.14
C SER A 612 16.50 5.82 18.65
N PRO A 613 16.42 5.01 19.73
CA PRO A 613 17.52 4.14 20.14
C PRO A 613 18.02 3.24 19.00
N VAL A 614 17.14 2.62 18.20
CA VAL A 614 17.58 1.74 17.11
C VAL A 614 18.39 2.48 16.04
N HIS A 615 18.05 3.74 15.76
CA HIS A 615 18.82 4.61 14.87
C HIS A 615 20.19 4.94 15.47
N ARG A 616 20.24 5.28 16.77
CA ARG A 616 21.50 5.58 17.49
C ARG A 616 22.45 4.39 17.56
N TYR A 617 21.93 3.18 17.71
CA TYR A 617 22.69 1.94 17.87
C TYR A 617 22.90 1.15 16.55
N GLY A 618 22.38 1.64 15.42
CA GLY A 618 22.63 1.08 14.09
C GLY A 618 21.82 -0.18 13.73
N LEU A 619 20.66 -0.39 14.37
CA LEU A 619 19.69 -1.40 13.95
C LEU A 619 18.81 -0.82 12.83
N TYR A 620 19.24 -1.05 11.59
CA TYR A 620 18.56 -0.61 10.37
C TYR A 620 17.67 -1.72 9.78
N ALA A 621 16.87 -1.35 8.76
CA ALA A 621 16.05 -2.31 8.02
C ALA A 621 16.89 -3.34 7.23
N LEU A 622 16.20 -4.28 6.58
CA LEU A 622 16.78 -5.36 5.76
C LEU A 622 17.55 -6.40 6.61
N GLN A 623 17.12 -6.59 7.85
CA GLN A 623 17.73 -7.52 8.81
C GLN A 623 16.66 -8.28 9.58
N TRP A 624 16.94 -9.51 9.98
CA TRP A 624 16.14 -10.26 10.96
C TRP A 624 16.75 -10.13 12.35
N ILE A 625 15.91 -10.01 13.38
CA ILE A 625 16.31 -10.16 14.78
C ILE A 625 16.18 -11.63 15.15
N VAL A 626 17.30 -12.31 15.36
CA VAL A 626 17.32 -13.77 15.61
C VAL A 626 17.47 -14.10 17.10
N GLU A 627 18.03 -13.19 17.89
CA GLU A 627 18.25 -13.37 19.33
C GLU A 627 18.29 -12.02 20.05
N VAL A 628 17.70 -11.96 21.25
CA VAL A 628 17.81 -10.83 22.18
C VAL A 628 18.20 -11.35 23.56
N ASN A 629 19.30 -10.84 24.13
CA ASN A 629 19.85 -11.25 25.43
C ASN A 629 20.06 -12.78 25.58
N GLY A 630 20.54 -13.46 24.53
CA GLY A 630 20.74 -14.92 24.54
C GLY A 630 19.47 -15.75 24.28
N LYS A 631 18.29 -15.12 24.24
CA LYS A 631 17.01 -15.79 23.97
C LYS A 631 16.71 -15.74 22.46
N PRO A 632 16.46 -16.88 21.78
CA PRO A 632 16.13 -16.89 20.36
C PRO A 632 14.73 -16.30 20.11
N THR A 633 14.56 -15.62 18.98
CA THR A 633 13.31 -14.95 18.61
C THR A 633 12.78 -15.44 17.25
N PRO A 634 12.35 -16.73 17.14
CA PRO A 634 11.95 -17.33 15.87
C PRO A 634 10.62 -16.78 15.32
N THR A 635 9.77 -16.19 16.18
CA THR A 635 8.45 -15.63 15.84
C THR A 635 8.26 -14.25 16.48
N LEU A 636 7.33 -13.46 15.95
CA LEU A 636 6.93 -12.18 16.58
C LEU A 636 6.44 -12.36 18.03
N ASP A 637 5.76 -13.46 18.36
CA ASP A 637 5.30 -13.71 19.74
C ASP A 637 6.46 -14.00 20.69
N ALA A 638 7.44 -14.82 20.28
CA ALA A 638 8.65 -15.05 21.06
C ALA A 638 9.43 -13.74 21.27
N PHE A 639 9.52 -12.89 20.24
CA PHE A 639 10.11 -11.56 20.35
C PHE A 639 9.37 -10.65 21.33
N VAL A 640 8.02 -10.62 21.28
CA VAL A 640 7.19 -9.85 22.21
C VAL A 640 7.39 -10.31 23.65
N ASP A 641 7.46 -11.62 23.89
CA ASP A 641 7.67 -12.16 25.24
C ASP A 641 9.08 -11.87 25.78
N VAL A 642 10.12 -11.87 24.93
CA VAL A 642 11.44 -11.37 25.34
C VAL A 642 11.42 -9.86 25.60
N ALA A 643 10.80 -9.07 24.72
CA ALA A 643 10.74 -7.61 24.83
C ALA A 643 10.04 -7.12 26.12
N LYS A 644 9.00 -7.85 26.58
CA LYS A 644 8.35 -7.59 27.88
C LYS A 644 9.32 -7.70 29.07
N THR A 645 10.33 -8.56 28.99
CA THR A 645 11.27 -8.81 30.11
C THR A 645 12.39 -7.78 30.25
N ILE A 646 12.54 -6.86 29.29
CA ILE A 646 13.60 -5.85 29.27
C ILE A 646 13.11 -4.58 29.98
N GLU A 647 13.90 -4.01 30.89
CA GLU A 647 13.51 -2.81 31.64
C GLU A 647 13.92 -1.48 30.98
N HIS A 648 13.36 -0.38 31.47
CA HIS A 648 13.76 0.96 31.01
C HIS A 648 15.24 1.21 31.37
N GLY A 649 16.00 1.70 30.38
CA GLY A 649 17.42 2.01 30.55
C GLY A 649 18.35 0.80 30.52
N GLU A 650 17.83 -0.42 30.40
CA GLU A 650 18.63 -1.64 30.27
C GLU A 650 19.38 -1.66 28.93
N PHE A 651 20.62 -2.17 28.95
CA PHE A 651 21.36 -2.49 27.73
C PHE A 651 21.10 -3.93 27.33
N VAL A 652 20.70 -4.13 26.07
CA VAL A 652 20.41 -5.44 25.51
C VAL A 652 21.34 -5.77 24.35
N ARG A 653 21.71 -7.04 24.25
CA ARG A 653 22.49 -7.60 23.15
C ARG A 653 21.54 -8.18 22.12
N VAL A 654 21.55 -7.62 20.91
CA VAL A 654 20.73 -8.07 19.78
C VAL A 654 21.64 -8.75 18.77
N ARG A 655 21.35 -10.00 18.41
CA ARG A 655 21.95 -10.65 17.23
C ARG A 655 20.99 -10.48 16.07
N THR A 656 21.51 -9.98 14.96
CA THR A 656 20.77 -9.87 13.69
C THR A 656 21.44 -10.66 12.60
N VAL A 657 20.67 -11.01 11.56
CA VAL A 657 21.20 -11.50 10.29
C VAL A 657 20.73 -10.55 9.21
N HIS A 658 21.65 -10.04 8.39
CA HIS A 658 21.30 -9.16 7.27
C HIS A 658 20.79 -9.98 6.07
N LEU A 659 20.04 -9.34 5.16
CA LEU A 659 19.52 -9.89 3.90
C LEU A 659 20.56 -10.54 2.95
N ASN A 660 21.86 -10.49 3.29
CA ASN A 660 22.95 -11.15 2.56
C ASN A 660 23.58 -12.30 3.37
N GLY A 661 22.86 -12.83 4.37
CA GLY A 661 23.31 -13.91 5.26
C GLY A 661 24.36 -13.52 6.30
N LYS A 662 24.83 -12.26 6.35
CA LYS A 662 25.88 -11.86 7.31
C LYS A 662 25.29 -11.64 8.71
N PRO A 663 25.69 -12.42 9.74
CA PRO A 663 25.30 -12.16 11.11
C PRO A 663 26.01 -10.92 11.65
N ARG A 664 25.34 -10.18 12.54
CA ARG A 664 25.89 -9.05 13.30
C ARG A 664 25.40 -9.13 14.74
N VAL A 665 26.18 -8.57 15.65
CA VAL A 665 25.77 -8.35 17.04
C VAL A 665 25.89 -6.87 17.34
N LEU A 666 24.85 -6.30 17.93
CA LEU A 666 24.81 -4.90 18.36
C LEU A 666 24.26 -4.82 19.78
N THR A 667 24.63 -3.75 20.49
CA THR A 667 24.04 -3.40 21.77
C THR A 667 23.02 -2.28 21.57
N LEU A 668 21.93 -2.30 22.32
CA LEU A 668 20.90 -1.27 22.28
C LEU A 668 20.50 -0.93 23.72
N LYS A 669 20.29 0.35 24.02
CA LYS A 669 19.69 0.77 25.29
C LYS A 669 18.19 0.96 25.12
N GLN A 670 17.38 0.25 25.91
CA GLN A 670 15.92 0.36 25.83
C GLN A 670 15.43 1.67 26.46
N ASP A 671 14.55 2.39 25.76
CA ASP A 671 13.96 3.65 26.20
C ASP A 671 12.43 3.59 26.13
N LEU A 672 11.82 3.12 27.22
CA LEU A 672 10.36 3.07 27.36
C LEU A 672 9.70 4.44 27.62
N HIS A 673 10.47 5.52 27.79
CA HIS A 673 9.94 6.85 28.09
C HIS A 673 9.51 7.55 26.79
N TYR A 674 10.40 7.60 25.79
CA TYR A 674 10.08 8.15 24.47
C TYR A 674 9.64 7.09 23.45
N TRP A 675 10.07 5.82 23.62
CA TRP A 675 9.83 4.74 22.67
C TRP A 675 9.18 3.51 23.33
N PRO A 676 7.95 3.63 23.88
CA PRO A 676 7.22 2.49 24.42
C PRO A 676 7.05 1.40 23.36
N THR A 677 7.05 0.14 23.82
CA THR A 677 6.84 -1.02 22.95
C THR A 677 5.34 -1.19 22.73
N TRP A 678 4.91 -1.24 21.47
CA TRP A 678 3.51 -1.41 21.09
C TRP A 678 3.38 -2.30 19.86
N GLU A 679 2.29 -3.08 19.78
CA GLU A 679 1.89 -3.77 18.57
C GLU A 679 0.72 -3.05 17.88
N LEU A 680 0.72 -3.13 16.56
CA LEU A 680 -0.44 -2.85 15.71
C LEU A 680 -0.91 -4.18 15.12
N ARG A 681 -2.20 -4.49 15.28
CA ARG A 681 -2.79 -5.75 14.82
C ARG A 681 -4.10 -5.49 14.12
N PHE A 682 -4.30 -6.12 12.96
CA PHE A 682 -5.58 -6.12 12.27
C PHE A 682 -6.55 -7.07 12.96
N ASP A 683 -7.77 -6.60 13.22
CA ASP A 683 -8.89 -7.38 13.74
C ASP A 683 -9.91 -7.63 12.62
N PRO A 684 -9.97 -8.86 12.05
CA PRO A 684 -10.93 -9.21 10.99
C PRO A 684 -12.40 -9.11 11.42
N GLY A 685 -12.68 -9.22 12.73
CA GLY A 685 -14.03 -9.18 13.29
C GLY A 685 -14.62 -7.78 13.33
N THR A 686 -13.79 -6.74 13.46
CA THR A 686 -14.20 -5.32 13.35
C THR A 686 -13.71 -4.62 12.09
N ALA A 687 -12.90 -5.30 11.27
CA ALA A 687 -12.23 -4.73 10.10
C ALA A 687 -11.33 -3.52 10.42
N MET A 688 -10.78 -3.47 11.65
CA MET A 688 -9.99 -2.34 12.13
C MET A 688 -8.58 -2.75 12.56
N TRP A 689 -7.62 -1.89 12.26
CA TRP A 689 -6.31 -1.92 12.90
C TRP A 689 -6.39 -1.35 14.31
N ARG A 690 -5.99 -2.16 15.29
CA ARG A 690 -5.91 -1.79 16.71
C ARG A 690 -4.46 -1.65 17.17
N ARG A 691 -4.16 -0.64 17.99
CA ARG A 691 -2.86 -0.44 18.62
C ARG A 691 -2.92 -0.80 20.08
N LYS A 692 -2.02 -1.67 20.52
CA LYS A 692 -1.91 -2.13 21.90
C LYS A 692 -0.51 -1.88 22.43
N THR A 693 -0.40 -1.17 23.54
CA THR A 693 0.86 -1.05 24.27
C THR A 693 1.23 -2.41 24.87
N ILE A 694 2.44 -2.89 24.59
CA ILE A 694 3.03 -4.11 25.15
C ILE A 694 3.76 -3.79 26.45
N LYS A 695 4.60 -2.75 26.42
CA LYS A 695 5.35 -2.25 27.58
C LYS A 695 5.59 -0.75 27.42
N ALA A 696 5.30 0.00 28.47
CA ALA A 696 5.66 1.41 28.62
C ALA A 696 6.38 1.59 29.97
N LEU A 697 6.87 2.79 30.25
CA LEU A 697 7.23 3.15 31.62
C LEU A 697 5.95 3.10 32.48
N ASP A 698 6.00 2.49 33.67
CA ASP A 698 4.85 2.49 34.58
C ASP A 698 4.53 3.93 35.00
N SER A 699 3.43 4.48 34.49
CA SER A 699 2.90 5.79 34.88
C SER A 699 2.18 5.69 36.24
N GLY A 700 2.90 5.20 37.24
CA GLY A 700 2.38 4.72 38.52
C GLY A 700 3.25 5.14 39.70
N VAL A 701 3.55 6.44 39.81
CA VAL A 701 3.72 7.26 41.03
C VAL A 701 4.06 8.68 40.58
N LEU A 702 3.11 9.60 40.72
CA LEU A 702 3.29 11.02 41.07
C LEU A 702 1.92 11.68 41.32
#